data_AF-R7LX71-F1
#
_entry.id   AF-R7LX71-F1
#
_cell.length_a   1.000
_cell.length_b   1.000
_cell.length_c   1.000
_cell.angle_alpha   90.00
_cell.angle_beta   90.00
_cell.angle_gamma   90.00
#
_symmetry.space_group_name_H-M   'P 1'
#
loop_
_entity.id
_entity.type
_entity.pdbx_description
1 polymer ?
#
loop_
_entity_poly.entity_id
_entity_poly.type
_entity_poly.pdbx_seq_one_letter_code
_entity_poly.pdbx_strand_id
1 'polypeptide(L)'
;MNISPLYYGYTPHNNIRNKSNIYRQNKSNIYFGSNLGSTNLTTDRFLKILELGYPKKYTINFIRDKLNRVEQAKTLMDIRLAGFNRRDFLSSFSHKVTNDEIEQLIFKKPKKVLNTVKILGKKSFIASFDKKFENVESYIDTIGDISTNHPLYQKLLELTNPTESLQYKNRQTQITNLKKQFHIIDNKDNLIKDINNLTDKNKNLVKESITDYPYKIELAKFFYIMQNSYDILESVLNKYNKKNNINELQNILNDIVRTDSNGNVCKQVDFRNNKYLSKMFTSKEDFKSPYNQLLTILNQSPNKTVREVLLELPQNKATKVQFEKSGINFNRWTKFDPKSKLQKNITDEDKQNDIINNLEEILTSPILGILSIDKKAKLFEEISIKGYKLNTQNSLYSLYSDINNQALKLCKDNQRISAKELPELIDIISEFMKKNSFWKSPDKNPDATMARKTFESWILKLKQKMLLLQKNPNTNNIQLTVQQVDMNNVSHSLFLGIDASCCTAIGTGTRQAIAPNYIKNKMISGMEVLVNDKPVGNTMCYIAEIENKPALVLDNIELKKDYIKESINNKIKDLIFAYAKNFTKELGNPDMPIYVGQNMNKLNLKNYPNENKEMKIIGSSGEDKIYIDTITQECKFDGNTTFTSCLYEIFNPIEKPKVEKPKSSIINLNEM
;
A
#
# COMPACT_ATOMS: atom_id res chain seq x y z
N MET A 1 -51.92 -51.65 19.14
CA MET A 1 -52.01 -52.96 19.83
C MET A 1 -50.69 -53.70 19.63
N ASN A 2 -50.05 -54.34 20.61
CA ASN A 2 -50.31 -54.34 22.05
C ASN A 2 -49.03 -54.80 22.81
N ILE A 3 -48.78 -54.16 23.97
CA ILE A 3 -48.31 -54.78 25.23
C ILE A 3 -46.88 -55.39 25.30
N SER A 4 -46.03 -54.74 26.10
CA SER A 4 -44.84 -55.30 26.80
C SER A 4 -45.25 -56.23 27.96
N PRO A 5 -44.38 -57.11 28.47
CA PRO A 5 -43.74 -56.88 29.80
C PRO A 5 -42.27 -57.37 29.89
N LEU A 6 -41.35 -56.73 30.65
CA LEU A 6 -41.07 -56.86 32.11
C LEU A 6 -40.82 -58.34 32.54
N TYR A 7 -39.75 -58.73 33.28
CA TYR A 7 -39.44 -58.29 34.66
C TYR A 7 -37.99 -58.63 35.15
N TYR A 8 -37.70 -58.25 36.40
CA TYR A 8 -36.43 -58.29 37.17
C TYR A 8 -35.94 -59.68 37.66
N GLY A 9 -34.66 -59.74 38.11
CA GLY A 9 -34.11 -60.79 39.00
C GLY A 9 -32.96 -60.31 39.91
N TYR A 10 -32.96 -60.70 41.19
CA TYR A 10 -32.21 -60.10 42.32
C TYR A 10 -31.71 -61.20 43.31
N THR A 11 -30.59 -61.11 44.06
CA THR A 11 -29.52 -60.08 44.04
C THR A 11 -28.08 -60.61 44.33
N PRO A 12 -27.66 -61.03 45.55
CA PRO A 12 -26.26 -60.74 45.95
C PRO A 12 -25.43 -61.90 46.57
N HIS A 13 -24.09 -61.76 46.58
CA HIS A 13 -23.29 -61.71 47.82
C HIS A 13 -21.80 -61.39 47.57
N ASN A 14 -21.14 -60.88 48.63
CA ASN A 14 -19.78 -60.35 48.63
C ASN A 14 -18.68 -61.44 48.54
N ASN A 15 -17.50 -61.08 48.02
CA ASN A 15 -16.30 -61.08 48.88
C ASN A 15 -15.14 -60.21 48.36
N ILE A 16 -14.31 -59.76 49.29
CA ILE A 16 -13.27 -58.73 49.12
C ILE A 16 -11.88 -59.41 49.03
N ARG A 17 -11.06 -59.08 48.01
CA ARG A 17 -9.64 -58.65 48.19
C ARG A 17 -8.83 -58.41 46.89
N ASN A 18 -8.07 -57.33 46.95
CA ASN A 18 -6.73 -57.09 46.40
C ASN A 18 -6.44 -57.06 44.87
N LYS A 19 -6.20 -55.81 44.45
CA LYS A 19 -5.37 -55.35 43.32
C LYS A 19 -4.12 -56.22 43.07
N SER A 20 -3.94 -56.67 41.83
CA SER A 20 -2.74 -56.43 41.00
C SER A 20 -2.91 -57.02 39.59
N ASN A 21 -2.14 -56.53 38.61
CA ASN A 21 -1.91 -57.15 37.29
C ASN A 21 -3.06 -57.21 36.25
N ILE A 22 -3.63 -56.07 35.83
CA ILE A 22 -4.04 -55.89 34.41
C ILE A 22 -3.67 -54.48 33.91
N TYR A 23 -2.48 -54.36 33.32
CA TYR A 23 -2.10 -53.22 32.46
C TYR A 23 -1.13 -53.69 31.37
N ARG A 24 -1.62 -54.50 30.43
CA ARG A 24 -0.96 -54.73 29.13
C ARG A 24 -1.98 -54.78 28.00
N GLN A 25 -1.64 -54.04 26.95
CA GLN A 25 -2.19 -54.11 25.59
C GLN A 25 -3.68 -53.79 25.40
N ASN A 26 -3.93 -52.55 24.96
CA ASN A 26 -4.80 -52.31 23.80
C ASN A 26 -4.31 -51.07 23.03
N LYS A 27 -3.50 -51.29 21.99
CA LYS A 27 -3.18 -50.25 20.99
C LYS A 27 -4.29 -50.24 19.94
N SER A 28 -5.35 -49.49 20.17
CA SER A 28 -6.39 -49.27 19.17
C SER A 28 -5.90 -48.31 18.08
N ASN A 29 -5.79 -48.82 16.84
CA ASN A 29 -5.68 -47.99 15.65
C ASN A 29 -7.05 -47.38 15.35
N ILE A 30 -7.15 -46.04 15.32
CA ILE A 30 -8.37 -45.36 14.89
C ILE A 30 -8.37 -45.34 13.36
N TYR A 31 -9.22 -46.17 12.75
CA TYR A 31 -9.49 -46.13 11.32
C TYR A 31 -10.42 -44.96 10.99
N PHE A 32 -9.94 -44.01 10.17
CA PHE A 32 -10.81 -43.15 9.38
C PHE A 32 -11.20 -43.89 8.09
N GLY A 33 -12.37 -43.55 7.54
CA GLY A 33 -13.02 -44.30 6.46
C GLY A 33 -12.13 -44.59 5.23
N SER A 34 -12.44 -45.70 4.58
CA SER A 34 -11.74 -46.30 3.43
C SER A 34 -11.56 -45.33 2.25
N ASN A 35 -10.44 -44.60 2.25
CA ASN A 35 -9.70 -44.08 1.09
C ASN A 35 -8.40 -43.32 1.47
N LEU A 36 -8.07 -43.19 2.76
CA LEU A 36 -6.79 -42.63 3.21
C LEU A 36 -5.70 -43.70 3.29
N GLY A 37 -4.84 -43.76 2.26
CA GLY A 37 -3.70 -44.68 2.21
C GLY A 37 -2.73 -44.51 3.38
N SER A 38 -2.53 -45.60 4.13
CA SER A 38 -1.59 -45.85 5.25
C SER A 38 -0.69 -44.68 5.72
N THR A 39 -1.25 -43.69 6.41
CA THR A 39 -0.47 -42.77 7.26
C THR A 39 -0.52 -43.26 8.71
N ASN A 40 0.51 -43.99 9.15
CA ASN A 40 0.66 -44.44 10.54
C ASN A 40 0.96 -43.26 11.50
N LEU A 41 -0.06 -42.44 11.80
CA LEU A 41 -0.06 -41.66 13.04
C LEU A 41 -0.41 -42.60 14.18
N THR A 42 0.48 -42.72 15.17
CA THR A 42 0.13 -43.38 16.43
C THR A 42 -0.91 -42.56 17.18
N THR A 43 -1.90 -43.23 17.78
CA THR A 43 -2.99 -42.61 18.55
C THR A 43 -2.47 -41.58 19.57
N ASP A 44 -1.36 -41.90 20.26
CA ASP A 44 -0.63 -41.01 21.17
C ASP A 44 -0.14 -39.68 20.53
N ARG A 45 0.40 -39.71 19.31
CA ARG A 45 0.85 -38.48 18.61
C ARG A 45 -0.33 -37.64 18.14
N PHE A 46 -1.42 -38.29 17.75
CA PHE A 46 -2.64 -37.62 17.33
C PHE A 46 -3.32 -36.90 18.51
N LEU A 47 -3.42 -37.56 19.66
CA LEU A 47 -3.89 -36.95 20.91
C LEU A 47 -3.06 -35.72 21.28
N LYS A 48 -1.72 -35.81 21.25
CA LYS A 48 -0.82 -34.66 21.51
C LYS A 48 -1.01 -33.49 20.55
N ILE A 49 -1.41 -33.73 19.30
CA ILE A 49 -1.74 -32.66 18.34
C ILE A 49 -3.08 -31.99 18.69
N LEU A 50 -4.06 -32.75 19.16
CA LEU A 50 -5.34 -32.19 19.62
C LEU A 50 -5.20 -31.44 20.95
N GLU A 51 -4.37 -31.92 21.87
CA GLU A 51 -4.01 -31.27 23.14
C GLU A 51 -3.34 -29.90 22.94
N LEU A 52 -2.60 -29.71 21.84
CA LEU A 52 -2.08 -28.39 21.43
C LEU A 52 -3.16 -27.40 20.97
N GLY A 53 -4.44 -27.79 20.93
CA GLY A 53 -5.54 -26.94 20.46
C GLY A 53 -5.62 -26.80 18.93
N TYR A 54 -5.07 -27.76 18.18
CA TYR A 54 -5.15 -27.78 16.72
C TYR A 54 -6.61 -27.88 16.26
N PRO A 55 -7.11 -27.02 15.35
CA PRO A 55 -8.54 -27.00 15.03
C PRO A 55 -9.00 -28.29 14.35
N LYS A 56 -9.97 -28.99 14.98
CA LYS A 56 -10.54 -30.25 14.49
C LYS A 56 -10.95 -30.20 13.01
N LYS A 57 -11.50 -29.06 12.56
CA LYS A 57 -11.96 -28.83 11.17
C LYS A 57 -10.86 -28.90 10.10
N TYR A 58 -9.57 -28.74 10.48
CA TYR A 58 -8.42 -28.84 9.56
C TYR A 58 -7.50 -30.03 9.85
N THR A 59 -7.84 -30.88 10.81
CA THR A 59 -7.04 -32.07 11.14
C THR A 59 -6.92 -33.01 9.94
N ILE A 60 -7.96 -33.09 9.09
CA ILE A 60 -7.91 -33.87 7.84
C ILE A 60 -6.92 -33.31 6.82
N ASN A 61 -6.76 -31.99 6.71
CA ASN A 61 -5.76 -31.36 5.86
C ASN A 61 -4.34 -31.72 6.31
N PHE A 62 -4.09 -31.74 7.63
CA PHE A 62 -2.79 -32.12 8.20
C PHE A 62 -2.43 -33.59 7.88
N ILE A 63 -3.39 -34.51 8.03
CA ILE A 63 -3.22 -35.93 7.70
C ILE A 63 -3.02 -36.13 6.19
N ARG A 64 -3.87 -35.52 5.35
CA ARG A 64 -3.82 -35.62 3.88
C ARG A 64 -2.48 -35.14 3.32
N ASP A 65 -1.93 -34.07 3.90
CA ASP A 65 -0.61 -33.52 3.56
C ASP A 65 0.56 -34.40 4.06
N LYS A 66 0.27 -35.56 4.68
CA LYS A 66 1.20 -36.53 5.27
C LYS A 66 2.06 -35.96 6.42
N LEU A 67 1.53 -34.98 7.15
CA LEU A 67 2.17 -34.40 8.33
C LEU A 67 1.87 -35.26 9.57
N ASN A 68 2.87 -35.48 10.43
CA ASN A 68 2.76 -36.43 11.55
C ASN A 68 3.61 -36.09 12.79
N ARG A 69 4.23 -34.90 12.83
CA ARG A 69 5.11 -34.47 13.92
C ARG A 69 4.44 -33.39 14.78
N VAL A 70 4.61 -33.48 16.09
CA VAL A 70 4.03 -32.53 17.06
C VAL A 70 4.62 -31.13 16.87
N GLU A 71 5.90 -31.04 16.48
CA GLU A 71 6.60 -29.79 16.18
C GLU A 71 6.04 -29.06 14.96
N GLN A 72 5.52 -29.80 13.97
CA GLN A 72 4.85 -29.23 12.80
C GLN A 72 3.52 -28.59 13.23
N ALA A 73 2.70 -29.30 14.01
CA ALA A 73 1.46 -28.77 14.56
C ALA A 73 1.70 -27.54 15.45
N LYS A 74 2.70 -27.61 16.34
CA LYS A 74 3.11 -26.47 17.19
C LYS A 74 3.53 -25.25 16.37
N THR A 75 4.31 -25.45 15.30
CA THR A 75 4.72 -24.35 14.41
C THR A 75 3.52 -23.64 13.78
N LEU A 76 2.53 -24.39 13.30
CA LEU A 76 1.29 -23.82 12.73
C LEU A 76 0.44 -23.11 13.80
N MET A 77 0.34 -23.68 15.00
CA MET A 77 -0.38 -23.07 16.13
C MET A 77 0.27 -21.75 16.60
N ASP A 78 1.60 -21.69 16.66
CA ASP A 78 2.32 -20.46 16.98
C ASP A 78 2.05 -19.35 15.94
N ILE A 79 1.94 -19.73 14.67
CA ILE A 79 1.64 -18.80 13.56
C ILE A 79 0.18 -18.33 13.63
N ARG A 80 -0.77 -19.19 14.02
CA ARG A 80 -2.18 -18.83 14.26
C ARG A 80 -2.28 -17.76 15.36
N LEU A 81 -1.58 -17.98 16.47
CA LEU A 81 -1.53 -17.01 17.57
C LEU A 81 -0.89 -15.67 17.11
N ALA A 82 0.19 -15.72 16.33
CA ALA A 82 0.79 -14.53 15.75
C ALA A 82 -0.14 -13.80 14.76
N GLY A 83 -0.97 -14.54 14.01
CA GLY A 83 -1.98 -14.00 13.10
C GLY A 83 -3.08 -13.27 13.85
N PHE A 84 -3.63 -13.87 14.92
CA PHE A 84 -4.60 -13.23 15.79
C PHE A 84 -4.03 -11.94 16.43
N ASN A 85 -2.80 -12.00 16.95
CA ASN A 85 -2.11 -10.85 17.56
C ASN A 85 -1.70 -9.75 16.56
N ARG A 86 -1.76 -10.03 15.25
CA ARG A 86 -1.38 -9.10 14.16
C ARG A 86 -2.47 -8.93 13.10
N ARG A 87 -3.74 -9.16 13.46
CA ARG A 87 -4.90 -9.06 12.55
C ARG A 87 -4.94 -7.73 11.78
N ASP A 88 -4.62 -6.62 12.42
CA ASP A 88 -4.65 -5.29 11.81
C ASP A 88 -3.54 -5.09 10.77
N PHE A 89 -2.43 -5.84 10.87
CA PHE A 89 -1.41 -5.87 9.82
C PHE A 89 -1.91 -6.64 8.61
N LEU A 90 -2.58 -7.78 8.80
CA LEU A 90 -3.19 -8.57 7.71
C LEU A 90 -4.38 -7.85 7.04
N SER A 91 -5.14 -7.06 7.79
CA SER A 91 -6.34 -6.34 7.30
C SER A 91 -6.00 -5.14 6.43
N SER A 92 -6.73 -4.94 5.34
CA SER A 92 -6.67 -3.74 4.51
C SER A 92 -7.71 -2.70 4.98
N PHE A 93 -7.80 -1.54 4.32
CA PHE A 93 -8.83 -0.55 4.63
C PHE A 93 -10.24 -1.04 4.24
N SER A 94 -10.35 -1.82 3.16
CA SER A 94 -11.61 -2.35 2.64
C SER A 94 -11.94 -3.76 3.13
N HIS A 95 -10.97 -4.50 3.69
CA HIS A 95 -11.15 -5.88 4.15
C HIS A 95 -10.56 -6.10 5.54
N LYS A 96 -11.44 -6.37 6.52
CA LYS A 96 -11.08 -6.67 7.91
C LYS A 96 -11.07 -8.18 8.12
N VAL A 97 -9.87 -8.75 8.24
CA VAL A 97 -9.64 -10.20 8.31
C VAL A 97 -10.23 -10.81 9.58
N THR A 98 -10.99 -11.88 9.43
CA THR A 98 -11.63 -12.64 10.51
C THR A 98 -10.72 -13.72 11.12
N ASN A 99 -11.15 -14.33 12.23
CA ASN A 99 -10.44 -15.48 12.80
C ASN A 99 -10.48 -16.69 11.87
N ASP A 100 -11.62 -16.96 11.22
CA ASP A 100 -11.75 -18.08 10.28
C ASP A 100 -10.86 -17.91 9.06
N GLU A 101 -10.66 -16.70 8.54
CA GLU A 101 -9.73 -16.43 7.44
C GLU A 101 -8.27 -16.66 7.85
N ILE A 102 -7.86 -16.23 9.06
CA ILE A 102 -6.53 -16.53 9.60
C ILE A 102 -6.33 -18.05 9.74
N GLU A 103 -7.35 -18.77 10.21
CA GLU A 103 -7.28 -20.23 10.30
C GLU A 103 -7.25 -20.92 8.92
N GLN A 104 -8.02 -20.44 7.95
CA GLN A 104 -7.96 -20.92 6.57
C GLN A 104 -6.56 -20.71 5.98
N LEU A 105 -6.01 -19.51 6.09
CA LEU A 105 -4.68 -19.14 5.59
C LEU A 105 -3.59 -20.12 6.09
N ILE A 106 -3.69 -20.55 7.34
CA ILE A 106 -2.66 -21.35 8.02
C ILE A 106 -2.88 -22.85 7.89
N PHE A 107 -4.14 -23.31 7.95
CA PHE A 107 -4.47 -24.73 8.10
C PHE A 107 -5.15 -25.37 6.88
N LYS A 108 -5.54 -24.60 5.86
CA LYS A 108 -6.12 -25.13 4.60
C LYS A 108 -5.05 -25.83 3.74
N LYS A 109 -3.81 -25.32 3.75
CA LYS A 109 -2.65 -25.83 3.00
C LYS A 109 -1.41 -26.00 3.94
N PRO A 110 -1.50 -26.80 5.02
CA PRO A 110 -0.53 -26.76 6.11
C PRO A 110 0.90 -27.14 5.69
N LYS A 111 1.08 -28.02 4.69
CA LYS A 111 2.41 -28.34 4.13
C LYS A 111 3.04 -27.15 3.41
N LYS A 112 2.26 -26.38 2.64
CA LYS A 112 2.76 -25.16 1.97
C LYS A 112 3.22 -24.11 2.99
N VAL A 113 2.42 -23.91 4.04
CA VAL A 113 2.77 -22.99 5.14
C VAL A 113 4.06 -23.44 5.83
N LEU A 114 4.20 -24.72 6.17
CA LEU A 114 5.43 -25.25 6.76
C LEU A 114 6.64 -25.13 5.84
N ASN A 115 6.52 -25.36 4.53
CA ASN A 115 7.63 -25.18 3.58
C ASN A 115 8.00 -23.70 3.44
N THR A 116 7.02 -22.80 3.36
CA THR A 116 7.24 -21.34 3.35
C THR A 116 7.97 -20.87 4.62
N VAL A 117 7.55 -21.36 5.78
CA VAL A 117 8.18 -21.06 7.08
C VAL A 117 9.60 -21.64 7.17
N LYS A 118 9.84 -22.81 6.59
CA LYS A 118 11.16 -23.43 6.50
C LYS A 118 12.11 -22.64 5.59
N ILE A 119 11.62 -22.11 4.47
CA ILE A 119 12.40 -21.32 3.52
C ILE A 119 12.70 -19.91 4.07
N LEU A 120 11.69 -19.20 4.59
CA LEU A 120 11.86 -17.80 5.05
C LEU A 120 12.37 -17.68 6.50
N GLY A 121 12.08 -18.69 7.34
CA GLY A 121 12.16 -18.61 8.78
C GLY A 121 10.90 -17.99 9.41
N LYS A 122 10.43 -18.56 10.53
CA LYS A 122 9.20 -18.16 11.24
C LYS A 122 9.10 -16.65 11.52
N LYS A 123 10.20 -15.99 11.92
CA LYS A 123 10.23 -14.54 12.17
C LYS A 123 9.93 -13.73 10.91
N SER A 124 10.59 -14.04 9.80
CA SER A 124 10.42 -13.37 8.51
C SER A 124 9.04 -13.63 7.90
N PHE A 125 8.50 -14.84 8.06
CA PHE A 125 7.12 -15.15 7.65
C PHE A 125 6.08 -14.33 8.43
N ILE A 126 6.18 -14.25 9.76
CA ILE A 126 5.27 -13.42 10.59
C ILE A 126 5.46 -11.92 10.33
N ALA A 127 6.66 -11.48 9.96
CA ALA A 127 6.90 -10.09 9.55
C ALA A 127 6.12 -9.72 8.28
N SER A 128 6.01 -10.66 7.33
CA SER A 128 5.29 -10.46 6.05
C SER A 128 3.79 -10.18 6.17
N PHE A 129 3.21 -10.35 7.37
CA PHE A 129 1.81 -10.01 7.64
C PHE A 129 1.51 -8.52 7.41
N ASP A 130 2.53 -7.65 7.41
CA ASP A 130 2.40 -6.24 7.03
C ASP A 130 2.01 -6.03 5.56
N LYS A 131 2.14 -7.05 4.70
CA LYS A 131 1.80 -7.00 3.27
C LYS A 131 0.34 -7.28 2.93
N LYS A 132 -0.52 -7.50 3.93
CA LYS A 132 -1.96 -7.84 3.80
C LYS A 132 -2.23 -9.29 3.41
N PHE A 133 -3.42 -9.74 3.76
CA PHE A 133 -3.86 -11.15 3.70
C PHE A 133 -3.60 -11.81 2.34
N GLU A 134 -4.00 -11.13 1.27
CA GLU A 134 -3.96 -11.63 -0.11
C GLU A 134 -2.51 -11.84 -0.59
N ASN A 135 -1.59 -10.97 -0.16
CA ASN A 135 -0.17 -11.13 -0.44
C ASN A 135 0.44 -12.28 0.39
N VAL A 136 0.06 -12.43 1.65
CA VAL A 136 0.55 -13.56 2.48
C VAL A 136 0.04 -14.90 1.94
N GLU A 137 -1.22 -14.97 1.47
CA GLU A 137 -1.75 -16.16 0.79
C GLU A 137 -0.96 -16.46 -0.49
N SER A 138 -0.71 -15.44 -1.32
CA SER A 138 0.17 -15.55 -2.50
C SER A 138 1.58 -16.06 -2.13
N TYR A 139 2.15 -15.63 -1.01
CA TYR A 139 3.48 -16.07 -0.55
C TYR A 139 3.45 -17.55 -0.13
N ILE A 140 2.41 -17.99 0.58
CA ILE A 140 2.21 -19.40 0.94
C ILE A 140 2.06 -20.27 -0.30
N ASP A 141 1.27 -19.84 -1.29
CA ASP A 141 1.04 -20.64 -2.48
C ASP A 141 2.26 -20.72 -3.41
N THR A 142 3.00 -19.61 -3.59
CA THR A 142 4.20 -19.60 -4.45
C THR A 142 5.42 -20.23 -3.78
N ILE A 143 5.80 -19.77 -2.59
CA ILE A 143 7.01 -20.24 -1.90
C ILE A 143 6.79 -21.64 -1.33
N GLY A 144 5.56 -21.97 -0.92
CA GLY A 144 5.22 -23.28 -0.38
C GLY A 144 5.31 -24.42 -1.40
N ASP A 145 5.21 -24.14 -2.70
CA ASP A 145 5.31 -25.11 -3.79
C ASP A 145 6.74 -25.38 -4.27
N ILE A 146 7.75 -24.64 -3.77
CA ILE A 146 9.15 -24.88 -4.10
C ILE A 146 9.55 -26.30 -3.66
N SER A 147 9.91 -27.13 -4.65
CA SER A 147 10.28 -28.53 -4.44
C SER A 147 11.50 -28.66 -3.53
N THR A 148 11.36 -29.42 -2.43
CA THR A 148 12.46 -29.73 -1.51
C THR A 148 13.53 -30.62 -2.12
N ASN A 149 13.25 -31.19 -3.30
CA ASN A 149 14.15 -32.08 -4.04
C ASN A 149 14.85 -31.35 -5.19
N HIS A 150 14.57 -30.06 -5.41
CA HIS A 150 15.27 -29.26 -6.41
C HIS A 150 16.77 -29.18 -6.06
N PRO A 151 17.72 -29.36 -7.00
CA PRO A 151 19.15 -29.48 -6.63
C PRO A 151 19.69 -28.23 -5.91
N LEU A 152 19.21 -27.03 -6.31
CA LEU A 152 19.58 -25.76 -5.68
C LEU A 152 18.83 -25.44 -4.36
N TYR A 153 17.96 -26.33 -3.86
CA TYR A 153 17.12 -26.05 -2.68
C TYR A 153 17.94 -25.81 -1.40
N GLN A 154 19.07 -26.50 -1.22
CA GLN A 154 19.95 -26.24 -0.06
C GLN A 154 20.58 -24.86 -0.12
N LYS A 155 20.98 -24.40 -1.32
CA LYS A 155 21.57 -23.09 -1.59
C LYS A 155 20.57 -21.96 -1.31
N LEU A 156 19.29 -22.17 -1.64
CA LEU A 156 18.20 -21.28 -1.23
C LEU A 156 18.13 -21.20 0.31
N LEU A 157 18.10 -22.35 1.01
CA LEU A 157 18.05 -22.36 2.47
C LEU A 157 19.27 -21.67 3.11
N GLU A 158 20.48 -21.87 2.59
CA GLU A 158 21.69 -21.19 3.06
C GLU A 158 21.56 -19.66 2.98
N LEU A 159 20.89 -19.13 1.95
CA LEU A 159 20.65 -17.70 1.79
C LEU A 159 19.45 -17.17 2.60
N THR A 160 18.34 -17.90 2.69
CA THR A 160 17.08 -17.38 3.25
C THR A 160 16.81 -17.83 4.69
N ASN A 161 17.26 -19.01 5.10
CA ASN A 161 17.09 -19.54 6.46
C ASN A 161 18.17 -20.59 6.79
N PRO A 162 19.45 -20.17 6.96
CA PRO A 162 20.61 -21.07 6.97
C PRO A 162 20.55 -22.17 8.03
N THR A 163 19.87 -21.94 9.16
CA THR A 163 19.70 -22.94 10.22
C THR A 163 18.89 -24.16 9.78
N GLU A 164 18.09 -24.04 8.71
CA GLU A 164 17.36 -25.15 8.11
C GLU A 164 18.16 -25.94 7.06
N SER A 165 19.30 -25.40 6.58
CA SER A 165 20.18 -26.06 5.61
C SER A 165 20.80 -27.35 6.17
N LEU A 166 21.09 -28.30 5.28
CA LEU A 166 21.82 -29.51 5.63
C LEU A 166 23.23 -29.19 6.14
N GLN A 167 23.90 -28.18 5.55
CA GLN A 167 25.25 -27.77 5.93
C GLN A 167 25.32 -27.30 7.40
N TYR A 168 24.38 -26.44 7.82
CA TYR A 168 24.30 -25.97 9.21
C TYR A 168 23.98 -27.12 10.18
N LYS A 169 22.99 -27.96 9.83
CA LYS A 169 22.52 -29.07 10.68
C LYS A 169 23.59 -30.14 10.89
N ASN A 170 24.35 -30.48 9.85
CA ASN A 170 25.45 -31.45 9.97
C ASN A 170 26.54 -30.93 10.91
N ARG A 171 26.95 -29.66 10.77
CA ARG A 171 27.90 -29.02 11.71
C ARG A 171 27.34 -28.94 13.12
N GLN A 172 26.04 -28.67 13.29
CA GLN A 172 25.40 -28.63 14.61
C GLN A 172 25.39 -30.01 15.29
N THR A 173 25.16 -31.09 14.54
CA THR A 173 25.27 -32.47 15.03
C THR A 173 26.71 -32.81 15.41
N GLN A 174 27.70 -32.42 14.60
CA GLN A 174 29.13 -32.58 14.92
C GLN A 174 29.48 -31.85 16.24
N ILE A 175 29.09 -30.57 16.38
CA ILE A 175 29.29 -29.79 17.63
C ILE A 175 28.66 -30.50 18.83
N THR A 176 27.42 -31.02 18.69
CA THR A 176 26.74 -31.74 19.77
C THR A 176 27.47 -33.06 20.13
N ASN A 177 28.02 -33.77 19.16
CA ASN A 177 28.77 -35.01 19.40
C ASN A 177 30.12 -34.73 20.07
N LEU A 178 30.87 -33.71 19.61
CA LEU A 178 32.10 -33.26 20.26
C LEU A 178 31.84 -32.80 21.71
N LYS A 179 30.75 -32.06 21.96
CA LYS A 179 30.35 -31.65 23.32
C LYS A 179 30.05 -32.83 24.26
N LYS A 180 29.63 -34.00 23.75
CA LYS A 180 29.46 -35.21 24.59
C LYS A 180 30.80 -35.83 25.02
N GLN A 181 31.85 -35.68 24.21
CA GLN A 181 33.20 -36.18 24.52
C GLN A 181 33.91 -35.35 25.61
N PHE A 182 33.39 -34.16 25.94
CA PHE A 182 33.98 -33.20 26.89
C PHE A 182 34.12 -33.73 28.34
N HIS A 183 33.41 -34.80 28.67
CA HIS A 183 33.47 -35.50 29.96
C HIS A 183 34.37 -36.75 29.96
N ILE A 184 34.96 -37.11 28.81
CA ILE A 184 35.63 -38.41 28.57
C ILE A 184 37.13 -38.23 28.27
N ILE A 185 37.58 -37.03 27.90
CA ILE A 185 38.95 -36.75 27.46
C ILE A 185 39.61 -35.75 28.42
N ASP A 186 40.84 -36.05 28.86
CA ASP A 186 41.60 -35.19 29.78
C ASP A 186 42.11 -33.90 29.11
N ASN A 187 42.79 -34.01 27.96
CA ASN A 187 43.21 -32.85 27.18
C ASN A 187 42.08 -32.38 26.24
N LYS A 188 41.56 -31.18 26.50
CA LYS A 188 40.37 -30.63 25.84
C LYS A 188 40.68 -29.55 24.79
N ASP A 189 41.94 -29.17 24.60
CA ASP A 189 42.30 -28.00 23.78
C ASP A 189 41.93 -28.19 22.30
N ASN A 190 42.24 -29.36 21.74
CA ASN A 190 41.85 -29.73 20.38
C ASN A 190 40.31 -29.80 20.23
N LEU A 191 39.62 -30.37 21.23
CA LEU A 191 38.16 -30.47 21.23
C LEU A 191 37.48 -29.10 21.26
N ILE A 192 38.00 -28.17 22.07
CA ILE A 192 37.55 -26.77 22.13
C ILE A 192 37.81 -26.07 20.80
N LYS A 193 39.00 -26.24 20.21
CA LYS A 193 39.37 -25.66 18.91
C LYS A 193 38.44 -26.11 17.78
N ASP A 194 38.09 -27.39 17.72
CA ASP A 194 37.18 -27.94 16.71
C ASP A 194 35.73 -27.48 16.92
N ILE A 195 35.24 -27.46 18.17
CA ILE A 195 33.92 -26.90 18.51
C ILE A 195 33.85 -25.44 18.10
N ASN A 196 34.88 -24.64 18.37
CA ASN A 196 34.92 -23.22 18.01
C ASN A 196 34.96 -23.04 16.48
N ASN A 197 35.83 -23.75 15.77
CA ASN A 197 35.92 -23.74 14.29
C ASN A 197 34.57 -24.06 13.61
N LEU A 198 33.89 -25.13 14.05
CA LEU A 198 32.57 -25.48 13.51
C LEU A 198 31.49 -24.45 13.89
N THR A 199 31.56 -23.91 15.11
CA THR A 199 30.64 -22.85 15.59
C THR A 199 30.80 -21.58 14.78
N ASP A 200 32.03 -21.16 14.49
CA ASP A 200 32.33 -19.95 13.73
C ASP A 200 32.00 -20.11 12.24
N LYS A 201 32.18 -21.30 11.66
CA LYS A 201 31.65 -21.63 10.33
C LYS A 201 30.12 -21.50 10.28
N ASN A 202 29.40 -21.92 11.33
CA ASN A 202 27.95 -21.72 11.42
C ASN A 202 27.55 -20.24 11.64
N LYS A 203 28.30 -19.48 12.45
CA LYS A 203 28.09 -18.03 12.61
C LYS A 203 28.29 -17.29 11.28
N ASN A 204 29.34 -17.63 10.54
CA ASN A 204 29.64 -17.01 9.24
C ASN A 204 28.54 -17.31 8.22
N LEU A 205 28.06 -18.56 8.12
CA LEU A 205 26.92 -18.90 7.26
C LEU A 205 25.66 -18.09 7.62
N VAL A 206 25.39 -17.84 8.90
CA VAL A 206 24.26 -16.97 9.32
C VAL A 206 24.52 -15.50 8.97
N LYS A 207 25.75 -15.01 9.15
CA LYS A 207 26.17 -13.64 8.81
C LYS A 207 26.15 -13.37 7.30
N GLU A 208 26.40 -14.39 6.49
CA GLU A 208 26.36 -14.42 5.03
C GLU A 208 24.99 -14.81 4.46
N SER A 209 23.94 -14.80 5.29
CA SER A 209 22.55 -14.98 4.85
C SER A 209 21.78 -13.66 4.78
N ILE A 210 20.66 -13.66 4.07
CA ILE A 210 19.76 -12.51 3.95
C ILE A 210 19.07 -12.31 5.30
N THR A 211 19.17 -11.12 5.88
CA THR A 211 18.55 -10.81 7.18
C THR A 211 17.13 -10.26 7.03
N ASP A 212 16.93 -9.33 6.10
CA ASP A 212 15.67 -8.62 5.92
C ASP A 212 14.63 -9.44 5.12
N TYR A 213 13.37 -9.42 5.58
CA TYR A 213 12.34 -10.36 5.12
C TYR A 213 11.81 -10.12 3.70
N PRO A 214 11.74 -8.88 3.14
CA PRO A 214 11.30 -8.69 1.76
C PRO A 214 12.25 -9.33 0.76
N TYR A 215 13.57 -9.19 0.94
CA TYR A 215 14.57 -9.82 0.07
C TYR A 215 14.55 -11.35 0.14
N LYS A 216 14.19 -11.95 1.29
CA LYS A 216 13.95 -13.40 1.36
C LYS A 216 12.74 -13.84 0.55
N ILE A 217 11.63 -13.10 0.64
CA ILE A 217 10.40 -13.36 -0.13
C ILE A 217 10.67 -13.19 -1.62
N GLU A 218 11.42 -12.15 -1.98
CA GLU A 218 11.83 -11.85 -3.34
C GLU A 218 12.67 -12.99 -3.94
N LEU A 219 13.76 -13.40 -3.27
CA LEU A 219 14.61 -14.49 -3.74
C LEU A 219 13.84 -15.82 -3.81
N ALA A 220 12.98 -16.11 -2.83
CA ALA A 220 12.15 -17.32 -2.85
C ALA A 220 11.14 -17.31 -4.01
N LYS A 221 10.48 -16.16 -4.28
CA LYS A 221 9.62 -16.03 -5.46
C LYS A 221 10.41 -16.18 -6.77
N PHE A 222 11.58 -15.54 -6.87
CA PHE A 222 12.46 -15.67 -8.03
C PHE A 222 12.84 -17.15 -8.26
N PHE A 223 13.20 -17.87 -7.20
CA PHE A 223 13.49 -19.30 -7.26
C PHE A 223 12.32 -20.11 -7.80
N TYR A 224 11.10 -19.88 -7.29
CA TYR A 224 9.89 -20.56 -7.77
C TYR A 224 9.65 -20.32 -9.27
N ILE A 225 9.84 -19.08 -9.74
CA ILE A 225 9.63 -18.70 -11.14
C ILE A 225 10.71 -19.32 -12.05
N MET A 226 11.98 -19.29 -11.62
CA MET A 226 13.13 -19.71 -12.41
C MET A 226 13.56 -21.16 -12.16
N GLN A 227 12.74 -21.97 -11.48
CA GLN A 227 13.06 -23.37 -11.13
C GLN A 227 13.31 -24.28 -12.35
N ASN A 228 12.85 -23.89 -13.53
CA ASN A 228 13.10 -24.61 -14.79
C ASN A 228 14.33 -24.07 -15.56
N SER A 229 14.91 -22.95 -15.13
CA SER A 229 16.03 -22.26 -15.78
C SER A 229 17.29 -22.39 -14.91
N TYR A 230 17.78 -23.63 -14.77
CA TYR A 230 18.79 -24.02 -13.78
C TYR A 230 20.01 -23.10 -13.74
N ASP A 231 20.65 -22.84 -14.88
CA ASP A 231 21.89 -22.05 -14.96
C ASP A 231 21.69 -20.60 -14.49
N ILE A 232 20.55 -20.01 -14.87
CA ILE A 232 20.17 -18.65 -14.46
C ILE A 232 19.93 -18.62 -12.95
N LEU A 233 19.18 -19.59 -12.42
CA LEU A 233 18.87 -19.68 -11.00
C LEU A 233 20.13 -19.93 -10.16
N GLU A 234 21.03 -20.81 -10.61
CA GLU A 234 22.33 -21.04 -9.97
C GLU A 234 23.19 -19.78 -9.98
N SER A 235 23.28 -19.09 -11.12
CA SER A 235 24.06 -17.85 -11.26
C SER A 235 23.56 -16.75 -10.32
N VAL A 236 22.24 -16.58 -10.19
CA VAL A 236 21.63 -15.63 -9.25
C VAL A 236 21.91 -16.01 -7.79
N LEU A 237 21.69 -17.27 -7.41
CA LEU A 237 21.96 -17.75 -6.03
C LEU A 237 23.44 -17.61 -5.65
N ASN A 238 24.37 -17.81 -6.59
CA ASN A 238 25.80 -17.62 -6.36
C ASN A 238 26.20 -16.16 -6.04
N LYS A 239 25.39 -15.18 -6.44
CA LYS A 239 25.70 -13.75 -6.40
C LYS A 239 24.88 -12.96 -5.37
N TYR A 240 23.69 -13.44 -5.00
CA TYR A 240 22.66 -12.67 -4.27
C TYR A 240 23.12 -12.01 -2.95
N ASN A 241 24.07 -12.59 -2.21
CA ASN A 241 24.59 -11.99 -0.96
C ASN A 241 26.08 -11.62 -0.99
N LYS A 242 26.72 -11.62 -2.17
CA LYS A 242 28.07 -11.08 -2.32
C LYS A 242 27.94 -9.59 -2.63
N LYS A 243 28.25 -8.73 -1.66
CA LYS A 243 28.19 -7.24 -1.82
C LYS A 243 28.89 -6.72 -3.08
N ASN A 244 29.93 -7.43 -3.55
CA ASN A 244 30.71 -7.07 -4.73
C ASN A 244 30.04 -7.47 -6.07
N ASN A 245 28.98 -8.27 -6.07
CA ASN A 245 28.37 -8.84 -7.28
C ASN A 245 26.96 -8.28 -7.58
N ILE A 246 26.50 -7.25 -6.87
CA ILE A 246 25.17 -6.65 -7.07
C ILE A 246 24.99 -6.18 -8.52
N ASN A 247 26.01 -5.54 -9.12
CA ASN A 247 25.93 -5.06 -10.50
C ASN A 247 25.78 -6.21 -11.52
N GLU A 248 26.47 -7.34 -11.30
CA GLU A 248 26.33 -8.52 -12.17
C GLU A 248 24.95 -9.17 -12.03
N LEU A 249 24.41 -9.22 -10.81
CA LEU A 249 23.05 -9.69 -10.57
C LEU A 249 22.02 -8.77 -11.27
N GLN A 250 22.18 -7.46 -11.14
CA GLN A 250 21.32 -6.49 -11.83
C GLN A 250 21.40 -6.63 -13.35
N ASN A 251 22.59 -6.88 -13.93
CA ASN A 251 22.73 -7.20 -15.36
C ASN A 251 21.92 -8.45 -15.74
N ILE A 252 22.11 -9.58 -15.04
CA ILE A 252 21.40 -10.84 -15.32
C ILE A 252 19.88 -10.64 -15.23
N LEU A 253 19.39 -10.00 -14.17
CA LEU A 253 17.96 -9.74 -13.97
C LEU A 253 17.41 -8.78 -15.04
N ASN A 254 18.17 -7.74 -15.40
CA ASN A 254 17.80 -6.80 -16.46
C ASN A 254 17.64 -7.51 -17.81
N ASP A 255 18.59 -8.35 -18.18
CA ASP A 255 18.58 -9.03 -19.48
C ASP A 255 17.37 -9.98 -19.58
N ILE A 256 17.06 -10.72 -18.50
CA ILE A 256 15.87 -11.57 -18.44
C ILE A 256 14.58 -10.76 -18.63
N VAL A 257 14.39 -9.65 -17.90
CA VAL A 257 13.15 -8.86 -18.03
C VAL A 257 13.06 -8.07 -19.33
N ARG A 258 14.14 -7.97 -20.11
CA ARG A 258 14.16 -7.31 -21.42
C ARG A 258 14.07 -8.29 -22.58
N THR A 259 14.10 -9.59 -22.31
CA THR A 259 13.96 -10.64 -23.32
C THR A 259 12.48 -10.85 -23.64
N ASP A 260 12.11 -10.74 -24.92
CA ASP A 260 10.76 -11.07 -25.38
C ASP A 260 10.55 -12.59 -25.51
N SER A 261 9.32 -13.02 -25.79
CA SER A 261 8.93 -14.43 -25.97
C SER A 261 9.63 -15.12 -27.15
N ASN A 262 10.30 -14.37 -28.03
CA ASN A 262 11.06 -14.89 -29.15
C ASN A 262 12.57 -14.99 -28.82
N GLY A 263 12.98 -14.62 -27.60
CA GLY A 263 14.37 -14.63 -27.14
C GLY A 263 15.15 -13.35 -27.45
N ASN A 264 14.53 -12.28 -27.95
CA ASN A 264 15.22 -11.05 -28.33
C ASN A 264 15.34 -10.07 -27.14
N VAL A 265 16.56 -9.66 -26.82
CA VAL A 265 16.84 -8.68 -25.75
C VAL A 265 16.60 -7.26 -26.25
N CYS A 266 15.56 -6.61 -25.72
CA CYS A 266 15.21 -5.21 -26.01
C CYS A 266 16.29 -4.24 -25.51
N LYS A 267 17.08 -3.71 -26.44
CA LYS A 267 18.21 -2.81 -26.13
C LYS A 267 17.79 -1.39 -25.70
N GLN A 268 16.57 -0.95 -26.06
CA GLN A 268 16.06 0.42 -25.84
C GLN A 268 15.56 0.73 -24.42
N VAL A 269 15.45 -0.27 -23.54
CA VAL A 269 14.96 -0.13 -22.15
C VAL A 269 16.09 -0.52 -21.21
N ASP A 270 16.25 0.06 -20.02
CA ASP A 270 17.27 -0.38 -19.04
C ASP A 270 16.75 -0.28 -17.60
N PHE A 271 16.76 -1.40 -16.88
CA PHE A 271 16.22 -1.50 -15.52
C PHE A 271 17.29 -1.65 -14.42
N ARG A 272 18.59 -1.70 -14.75
CA ARG A 272 19.66 -2.04 -13.80
C ARG A 272 19.76 -1.09 -12.61
N ASN A 273 19.36 0.17 -12.80
CA ASN A 273 19.34 1.19 -11.76
C ASN A 273 17.95 1.33 -11.09
N ASN A 274 16.96 0.52 -11.48
CA ASN A 274 15.62 0.59 -10.92
C ASN A 274 15.47 -0.32 -9.69
N LYS A 275 15.23 0.31 -8.53
CA LYS A 275 14.97 -0.31 -7.21
C LYS A 275 13.78 -1.29 -7.19
N TYR A 276 12.95 -1.34 -8.24
CA TYR A 276 11.78 -2.19 -8.40
C TYR A 276 11.94 -3.28 -9.47
N LEU A 277 13.13 -3.46 -10.08
CA LEU A 277 13.36 -4.52 -11.08
C LEU A 277 12.83 -5.89 -10.63
N SER A 278 13.03 -6.25 -9.36
CA SER A 278 12.56 -7.51 -8.80
C SER A 278 11.03 -7.72 -8.87
N LYS A 279 10.25 -6.64 -8.94
CA LYS A 279 8.79 -6.68 -9.03
C LYS A 279 8.30 -7.26 -10.34
N MET A 280 9.07 -7.12 -11.42
CA MET A 280 8.81 -7.71 -12.73
C MET A 280 8.66 -9.23 -12.65
N PHE A 281 9.51 -9.90 -11.88
CA PHE A 281 9.43 -11.34 -11.67
C PHE A 281 8.20 -11.69 -10.83
N THR A 282 7.94 -10.95 -9.75
CA THR A 282 6.80 -11.21 -8.85
C THR A 282 5.43 -10.79 -9.41
N SER A 283 5.38 -10.32 -10.67
CA SER A 283 4.16 -9.92 -11.36
C SER A 283 3.23 -11.10 -11.66
N LYS A 284 1.96 -10.80 -11.93
CA LYS A 284 0.95 -11.78 -12.35
C LYS A 284 1.09 -12.10 -13.84
N GLU A 285 0.55 -13.24 -14.29
CA GLU A 285 0.55 -13.61 -15.72
C GLU A 285 -0.19 -12.58 -16.60
N ASP A 286 -1.22 -11.92 -16.06
CA ASP A 286 -1.97 -10.86 -16.75
C ASP A 286 -1.10 -9.66 -17.17
N PHE A 287 -0.03 -9.36 -16.42
CA PHE A 287 0.97 -8.34 -16.75
C PHE A 287 1.94 -8.79 -17.84
N LYS A 288 2.34 -10.07 -17.82
CA LYS A 288 3.43 -10.57 -18.68
C LYS A 288 3.07 -10.48 -20.16
N SER A 289 1.82 -10.73 -20.54
CA SER A 289 1.40 -10.67 -21.94
C SER A 289 1.47 -9.24 -22.54
N PRO A 290 0.81 -8.20 -21.97
CA PRO A 290 0.96 -6.81 -22.43
C PRO A 290 2.39 -6.27 -22.37
N TYR A 291 3.17 -6.69 -21.38
CA TYR A 291 4.57 -6.31 -21.27
C TYR A 291 5.45 -6.95 -22.36
N ASN A 292 5.24 -8.25 -22.63
CA ASN A 292 5.92 -8.95 -23.72
C ASN A 292 5.58 -8.36 -25.10
N GLN A 293 4.33 -7.94 -25.32
CA GLN A 293 3.94 -7.20 -26.52
C GLN A 293 4.73 -5.90 -26.66
N LEU A 294 4.88 -5.12 -25.59
CA LEU A 294 5.69 -3.90 -25.59
C LEU A 294 7.16 -4.19 -25.98
N LEU A 295 7.77 -5.22 -25.41
CA LEU A 295 9.14 -5.62 -25.79
C LEU A 295 9.23 -6.05 -27.26
N THR A 296 8.27 -6.85 -27.73
CA THR A 296 8.21 -7.32 -29.12
C THR A 296 8.09 -6.15 -30.10
N ILE A 297 7.22 -5.16 -29.79
CA ILE A 297 7.06 -3.93 -30.58
C ILE A 297 8.38 -3.15 -30.66
N LEU A 298 9.09 -2.99 -29.54
CA LEU A 298 10.39 -2.30 -29.53
C LEU A 298 11.45 -3.05 -30.34
N ASN A 299 11.52 -4.37 -30.19
CA ASN A 299 12.43 -5.26 -30.91
C ASN A 299 12.24 -5.26 -32.45
N GLN A 300 11.07 -4.86 -32.96
CA GLN A 300 10.86 -4.68 -34.42
C GLN A 300 11.65 -3.49 -35.00
N SER A 301 12.18 -2.59 -34.17
CA SER A 301 12.93 -1.41 -34.62
C SER A 301 13.98 -0.99 -33.58
N PRO A 302 15.01 -1.82 -33.33
CA PRO A 302 15.96 -1.63 -32.24
C PRO A 302 16.85 -0.38 -32.39
N ASN A 303 16.96 0.15 -33.60
CA ASN A 303 17.73 1.35 -33.93
C ASN A 303 16.95 2.66 -33.70
N LYS A 304 15.63 2.60 -33.43
CA LYS A 304 14.80 3.77 -33.13
C LYS A 304 14.69 3.99 -31.62
N THR A 305 14.40 5.21 -31.18
CA THR A 305 14.04 5.47 -29.78
C THR A 305 12.67 4.86 -29.45
N VAL A 306 12.41 4.60 -28.16
CA VAL A 306 11.08 4.13 -27.67
C VAL A 306 9.95 5.02 -28.19
N ARG A 307 10.13 6.35 -28.15
CA ARG A 307 9.12 7.30 -28.62
C ARG A 307 8.81 7.09 -30.10
N GLU A 308 9.83 6.99 -30.95
CA GLU A 308 9.64 6.82 -32.40
C GLU A 308 8.93 5.50 -32.73
N VAL A 309 9.31 4.39 -32.09
CA VAL A 309 8.61 3.10 -32.31
C VAL A 309 7.15 3.19 -31.89
N LEU A 310 6.86 3.73 -30.70
CA LEU A 310 5.50 3.81 -30.21
C LEU A 310 4.63 4.77 -31.05
N LEU A 311 5.18 5.86 -31.57
CA LEU A 311 4.44 6.78 -32.45
C LEU A 311 4.06 6.17 -33.80
N GLU A 312 4.72 5.11 -34.26
CA GLU A 312 4.34 4.40 -35.47
C GLU A 312 3.08 3.53 -35.31
N LEU A 313 2.67 3.22 -34.07
CA LEU A 313 1.51 2.38 -33.79
C LEU A 313 0.19 3.02 -34.30
N PRO A 314 -0.72 2.25 -34.92
CA PRO A 314 -1.93 2.81 -35.56
C PRO A 314 -2.79 3.69 -34.65
N GLN A 315 -2.97 3.29 -33.39
CA GLN A 315 -3.77 4.04 -32.43
C GLN A 315 -3.12 5.36 -31.99
N ASN A 316 -1.78 5.44 -32.04
CA ASN A 316 -1.06 6.68 -31.75
C ASN A 316 -1.09 7.65 -32.95
N LYS A 317 -1.11 7.12 -34.17
CA LYS A 317 -1.41 7.90 -35.39
C LYS A 317 -2.85 8.44 -35.37
N ALA A 318 -3.83 7.60 -34.99
CA ALA A 318 -5.21 8.04 -34.81
C ALA A 318 -5.35 9.10 -33.71
N THR A 319 -4.71 8.89 -32.56
CA THR A 319 -4.68 9.87 -31.46
C THR A 319 -4.10 11.21 -31.90
N LYS A 320 -2.98 11.22 -32.64
CA LYS A 320 -2.39 12.44 -33.20
C LYS A 320 -3.41 13.24 -34.02
N VAL A 321 -4.10 12.58 -34.96
CA VAL A 321 -5.10 13.23 -35.82
C VAL A 321 -6.26 13.80 -35.00
N GLN A 322 -6.73 13.10 -33.97
CA GLN A 322 -7.80 13.62 -33.11
C GLN A 322 -7.33 14.81 -32.26
N PHE A 323 -6.14 14.74 -31.66
CA PHE A 323 -5.55 15.82 -30.86
C PHE A 323 -5.33 17.08 -31.70
N GLU A 324 -4.77 16.95 -32.91
CA GLU A 324 -4.52 18.07 -33.82
C GLU A 324 -5.84 18.72 -34.29
N LYS A 325 -6.90 17.93 -34.54
CA LYS A 325 -8.25 18.46 -34.81
C LYS A 325 -8.84 19.24 -33.64
N SER A 326 -8.55 18.82 -32.40
CA SER A 326 -8.97 19.53 -31.17
C SER A 326 -8.02 20.65 -30.76
N GLY A 327 -7.05 21.04 -31.59
CA GLY A 327 -6.11 22.13 -31.30
C GLY A 327 -5.05 21.81 -30.23
N ILE A 328 -4.82 20.52 -29.93
CA ILE A 328 -3.86 20.06 -28.92
C ILE A 328 -2.53 19.69 -29.58
N ASN A 329 -1.43 20.25 -29.07
CA ASN A 329 -0.07 19.94 -29.53
C ASN A 329 0.36 18.52 -29.09
N PHE A 330 0.03 17.53 -29.93
CA PHE A 330 0.37 16.12 -29.72
C PHE A 330 1.90 15.89 -29.59
N ASN A 331 2.73 16.68 -30.27
CA ASN A 331 4.18 16.57 -30.14
C ASN A 331 4.68 16.99 -28.75
N ARG A 332 4.12 18.06 -28.17
CA ARG A 332 4.39 18.43 -26.77
C ARG A 332 3.83 17.38 -25.83
N TRP A 333 2.58 16.94 -26.01
CA TRP A 333 1.95 15.91 -25.17
C TRP A 333 2.79 14.63 -25.05
N THR A 334 3.38 14.16 -26.15
CA THR A 334 4.12 12.89 -26.20
C THR A 334 5.63 12.99 -25.91
N LYS A 335 6.17 14.20 -25.72
CA LYS A 335 7.61 14.42 -25.51
C LYS A 335 7.83 15.01 -24.12
N PHE A 336 8.58 14.31 -23.26
CA PHE A 336 9.04 14.86 -21.99
C PHE A 336 9.94 16.08 -22.21
N ASP A 337 9.73 17.12 -21.41
CA ASP A 337 10.61 18.29 -21.30
C ASP A 337 11.02 18.48 -19.83
N PRO A 338 12.29 18.31 -19.46
CA PRO A 338 12.77 18.51 -18.08
C PRO A 338 12.65 19.96 -17.58
N LYS A 339 12.37 20.93 -18.48
CA LYS A 339 12.04 22.32 -18.11
C LYS A 339 10.57 22.50 -17.77
N SER A 340 9.68 21.63 -18.22
CA SER A 340 8.26 21.66 -17.87
C SER A 340 8.04 21.06 -16.49
N LYS A 341 8.37 21.85 -15.47
CA LYS A 341 8.14 21.54 -14.06
C LYS A 341 7.88 22.80 -13.26
N LEU A 342 7.08 22.69 -12.20
CA LEU A 342 6.97 23.71 -11.17
C LEU A 342 7.57 23.19 -9.86
N GLN A 343 8.31 24.05 -9.16
CA GLN A 343 8.95 23.72 -7.89
C GLN A 343 8.49 24.68 -6.80
N LYS A 344 8.24 24.17 -5.59
CA LYS A 344 7.91 24.95 -4.40
C LYS A 344 8.68 24.40 -3.20
N ASN A 345 9.56 25.23 -2.64
CA ASN A 345 10.19 24.93 -1.35
C ASN A 345 9.17 25.22 -0.24
N ILE A 346 8.94 24.27 0.67
CA ILE A 346 8.11 24.47 1.86
C ILE A 346 9.03 24.83 3.03
N THR A 347 8.94 26.09 3.43
CA THR A 347 9.69 26.69 4.56
C THR A 347 9.02 26.38 5.90
N ASP A 348 9.66 26.75 7.01
CA ASP A 348 9.02 26.69 8.33
C ASP A 348 7.91 27.74 8.50
N GLU A 349 8.03 28.91 7.86
CA GLU A 349 6.97 29.91 7.80
C GLU A 349 5.71 29.36 7.12
N ASP A 350 5.87 28.67 5.98
CA ASP A 350 4.78 27.97 5.31
C ASP A 350 4.08 26.96 6.25
N LYS A 351 4.82 26.27 7.12
CA LYS A 351 4.27 25.28 8.06
C LYS A 351 3.58 25.95 9.25
N GLN A 352 4.07 27.11 9.69
CA GLN A 352 3.43 27.92 10.74
C GLN A 352 2.11 28.52 10.23
N ASN A 353 2.10 29.04 9.00
CA ASN A 353 0.91 29.52 8.31
C ASN A 353 -0.14 28.41 8.12
N ASP A 354 0.28 27.16 7.84
CA ASP A 354 -0.67 26.02 7.86
C ASP A 354 -1.30 25.83 9.23
N ILE A 355 -0.56 25.97 10.33
CA ILE A 355 -1.12 25.79 11.68
C ILE A 355 -2.15 26.89 11.98
N ILE A 356 -1.91 28.13 11.53
CA ILE A 356 -2.90 29.23 11.61
C ILE A 356 -4.15 28.87 10.81
N ASN A 357 -4.01 28.41 9.56
CA ASN A 357 -5.14 27.95 8.72
C ASN A 357 -5.93 26.81 9.41
N ASN A 358 -5.24 25.80 9.97
CA ASN A 358 -5.90 24.71 10.72
C ASN A 358 -6.68 25.23 11.94
N LEU A 359 -6.19 26.28 12.61
CA LEU A 359 -6.88 26.90 13.75
C LEU A 359 -8.11 27.70 13.29
N GLU A 360 -8.00 28.44 12.18
CA GLU A 360 -9.14 29.11 11.52
C GLU A 360 -10.23 28.09 11.16
N GLU A 361 -9.89 26.95 10.57
CA GLU A 361 -10.83 25.86 10.24
C GLU A 361 -11.46 25.21 11.50
N ILE A 362 -10.69 25.00 12.57
CA ILE A 362 -11.22 24.50 13.84
C ILE A 362 -12.19 25.51 14.47
N LEU A 363 -11.86 26.80 14.44
CA LEU A 363 -12.67 27.89 15.00
C LEU A 363 -13.88 28.29 14.14
N THR A 364 -13.98 27.77 12.92
CA THR A 364 -15.14 27.92 12.01
C THR A 364 -15.89 26.62 11.76
N SER A 365 -15.43 25.51 12.34
CA SER A 365 -15.97 24.17 12.09
C SER A 365 -17.44 24.04 12.51
N PRO A 366 -18.29 23.33 11.74
CA PRO A 366 -19.67 23.02 12.12
C PRO A 366 -19.82 22.36 13.50
N ILE A 367 -18.77 21.70 14.03
CA ILE A 367 -18.79 21.12 15.38
C ILE A 367 -19.01 22.16 16.48
N LEU A 368 -18.63 23.42 16.24
CA LEU A 368 -18.90 24.54 17.15
C LEU A 368 -20.37 24.96 17.17
N GLY A 369 -21.15 24.60 16.13
CA GLY A 369 -22.61 24.74 16.13
C GLY A 369 -23.33 23.71 17.02
N ILE A 370 -22.64 22.62 17.38
CA ILE A 370 -23.18 21.56 18.26
C ILE A 370 -22.85 21.85 19.74
N LEU A 371 -21.88 22.75 20.02
CA LEU A 371 -21.58 23.18 21.38
C LEU A 371 -22.73 23.99 21.99
N SER A 372 -22.81 23.96 23.33
CA SER A 372 -23.63 24.91 24.08
C SER A 372 -23.24 26.35 23.72
N ILE A 373 -24.27 27.17 23.42
CA ILE A 373 -24.13 28.58 23.03
C ILE A 373 -23.30 29.35 24.06
N ASP A 374 -23.58 29.17 25.35
CA ASP A 374 -22.87 29.83 26.45
C ASP A 374 -21.38 29.45 26.52
N LYS A 375 -21.05 28.19 26.21
CA LYS A 375 -19.66 27.70 26.22
C LYS A 375 -18.89 28.22 25.01
N LYS A 376 -19.54 28.28 23.85
CA LYS A 376 -19.00 28.92 22.65
C LYS A 376 -18.78 30.42 22.90
N ALA A 377 -19.77 31.12 23.44
CA ALA A 377 -19.69 32.55 23.75
C ALA A 377 -18.50 32.84 24.68
N LYS A 378 -18.39 32.15 25.83
CA LYS A 378 -17.28 32.35 26.78
C LYS A 378 -15.89 32.01 26.20
N LEU A 379 -15.80 31.03 25.30
CA LEU A 379 -14.55 30.75 24.59
C LEU A 379 -14.15 31.91 23.67
N PHE A 380 -15.09 32.43 22.87
CA PHE A 380 -14.81 33.57 21.99
C PHE A 380 -14.60 34.88 22.77
N GLU A 381 -15.25 35.04 23.92
CA GLU A 381 -15.02 36.14 24.88
C GLU A 381 -13.58 36.12 25.41
N GLU A 382 -13.08 34.98 25.91
CA GLU A 382 -11.69 34.83 26.38
C GLU A 382 -10.67 35.12 25.28
N ILE A 383 -10.93 34.63 24.06
CA ILE A 383 -10.11 34.92 22.87
C ILE A 383 -10.12 36.44 22.57
N SER A 384 -11.29 37.08 22.63
CA SER A 384 -11.48 38.51 22.35
C SER A 384 -10.86 39.43 23.40
N ILE A 385 -10.90 39.07 24.69
CA ILE A 385 -10.25 39.79 25.80
C ILE A 385 -8.73 39.90 25.57
N LYS A 386 -8.14 38.97 24.81
CA LYS A 386 -6.71 38.97 24.45
C LYS A 386 -6.42 39.60 23.08
N GLY A 387 -7.38 40.31 22.51
CA GLY A 387 -7.27 41.06 21.26
C GLY A 387 -7.50 40.24 19.98
N TYR A 388 -7.79 38.95 20.09
CA TYR A 388 -7.96 38.04 18.95
C TYR A 388 -9.43 37.96 18.51
N LYS A 389 -9.67 37.93 17.19
CA LYS A 389 -11.02 37.75 16.63
C LYS A 389 -10.99 37.10 15.25
N LEU A 390 -12.17 36.63 14.80
CA LEU A 390 -12.40 36.14 13.44
C LEU A 390 -13.04 37.24 12.60
N ASN A 391 -12.36 37.70 11.55
CA ASN A 391 -12.84 38.71 10.62
C ASN A 391 -12.79 38.21 9.17
N THR A 392 -13.65 38.73 8.30
CA THR A 392 -13.47 38.60 6.84
C THR A 392 -12.35 39.54 6.37
N GLN A 393 -11.37 39.02 5.62
CA GLN A 393 -10.38 39.83 4.92
C GLN A 393 -10.67 39.81 3.42
N ASN A 394 -10.75 40.98 2.80
CA ASN A 394 -10.73 41.13 1.34
C ASN A 394 -9.33 40.76 0.81
N SER A 395 -9.15 39.49 0.43
CA SER A 395 -7.96 39.05 -0.29
C SER A 395 -8.15 39.20 -1.80
N LEU A 396 -7.12 39.67 -2.52
CA LEU A 396 -7.11 39.80 -3.99
C LEU A 396 -7.35 38.49 -4.77
N TYR A 397 -7.37 37.34 -4.10
CA TYR A 397 -7.76 36.05 -4.66
C TYR A 397 -9.28 35.83 -4.77
N SER A 398 -10.12 36.77 -4.31
CA SER A 398 -11.58 36.61 -4.23
C SER A 398 -12.33 36.69 -5.58
N LEU A 399 -11.64 36.72 -6.72
CA LEU A 399 -12.26 36.78 -8.06
C LEU A 399 -13.05 35.51 -8.44
N TYR A 400 -12.95 34.42 -7.67
CA TYR A 400 -13.59 33.13 -7.98
C TYR A 400 -14.41 32.52 -6.83
N SER A 401 -14.67 33.26 -5.75
CA SER A 401 -15.44 32.78 -4.59
C SER A 401 -16.69 33.62 -4.38
N ASP A 402 -17.83 32.98 -4.12
CA ASP A 402 -19.07 33.67 -3.74
C ASP A 402 -18.84 34.69 -2.61
N ILE A 403 -19.37 35.90 -2.81
CA ILE A 403 -19.28 37.02 -1.85
C ILE A 403 -19.89 36.64 -0.49
N ASN A 404 -20.81 35.67 -0.46
CA ASN A 404 -21.44 35.12 0.74
C ASN A 404 -20.61 34.03 1.46
N ASN A 405 -19.41 33.70 0.97
CA ASN A 405 -18.58 32.58 1.45
C ASN A 405 -17.13 32.98 1.74
N GLN A 406 -16.88 34.24 2.12
CA GLN A 406 -15.56 34.71 2.52
C GLN A 406 -15.07 33.98 3.79
N ALA A 407 -13.96 33.26 3.68
CA ALA A 407 -13.38 32.51 4.80
C ALA A 407 -12.91 33.48 5.92
N LEU A 408 -13.43 33.28 7.14
CA LEU A 408 -13.01 34.03 8.31
C LEU A 408 -11.53 33.77 8.64
N LYS A 409 -10.80 34.84 8.90
CA LYS A 409 -9.37 34.84 9.24
C LYS A 409 -9.15 35.28 10.68
N LEU A 410 -8.14 34.68 11.32
CA LEU A 410 -7.74 35.06 12.66
C LEU A 410 -6.95 36.36 12.61
N CYS A 411 -7.43 37.36 13.33
CA CYS A 411 -6.81 38.67 13.43
C CYS A 411 -6.53 39.08 14.87
N LYS A 412 -5.44 39.81 15.09
CA LYS A 412 -5.16 40.62 16.28
C LYS A 412 -5.04 42.07 15.81
N ASP A 413 -5.65 43.01 16.51
CA ASP A 413 -5.62 44.45 16.16
C ASP A 413 -6.02 44.76 14.69
N ASN A 414 -7.02 44.01 14.18
CA ASN A 414 -7.50 43.99 12.77
C ASN A 414 -6.51 43.47 11.71
N GLN A 415 -5.27 43.13 12.05
CA GLN A 415 -4.32 42.49 11.15
C GLN A 415 -4.35 40.96 11.31
N ARG A 416 -4.09 40.22 10.24
CA ARG A 416 -4.03 38.75 10.31
C ARG A 416 -2.88 38.32 11.24
N ILE A 417 -3.14 37.38 12.15
CA ILE A 417 -2.11 36.91 13.08
C ILE A 417 -0.92 36.30 12.33
N SER A 418 0.27 36.53 12.88
CA SER A 418 1.52 35.93 12.45
C SER A 418 1.86 34.67 13.23
N ALA A 419 2.86 33.92 12.75
CA ALA A 419 3.41 32.77 13.44
C ALA A 419 3.93 33.07 14.87
N LYS A 420 4.25 34.33 15.18
CA LYS A 420 4.75 34.76 16.50
C LYS A 420 3.64 34.79 17.57
N GLU A 421 2.40 35.03 17.16
CA GLU A 421 1.24 35.17 18.06
C GLU A 421 0.51 33.83 18.29
N LEU A 422 0.71 32.87 17.37
CA LEU A 422 0.12 31.55 17.44
C LEU A 422 0.36 30.81 18.79
N PRO A 423 1.56 30.85 19.42
CA PRO A 423 1.78 30.20 20.71
C PRO A 423 0.93 30.80 21.83
N GLU A 424 0.81 32.14 21.88
CA GLU A 424 -0.02 32.84 22.87
C GLU A 424 -1.49 32.44 22.72
N LEU A 425 -2.03 32.50 21.49
CA LEU A 425 -3.42 32.14 21.21
C LEU A 425 -3.73 30.67 21.55
N ILE A 426 -2.83 29.74 21.22
CA ILE A 426 -3.01 28.32 21.54
C ILE A 426 -2.92 28.06 23.04
N ASP A 427 -2.10 28.80 23.77
CA ASP A 427 -2.02 28.70 25.23
C ASP A 427 -3.25 29.31 25.93
N ILE A 428 -3.79 30.42 25.43
CA ILE A 428 -5.07 31.01 25.89
C ILE A 428 -6.19 29.97 25.76
N ILE A 429 -6.40 29.41 24.56
CA ILE A 429 -7.45 28.40 24.33
C ILE A 429 -7.21 27.14 25.19
N SER A 430 -5.97 26.67 25.28
CA SER A 430 -5.62 25.48 26.08
C SER A 430 -5.87 25.68 27.57
N GLU A 431 -5.48 26.82 28.13
CA GLU A 431 -5.63 27.10 29.55
C GLU A 431 -7.09 27.41 29.91
N PHE A 432 -7.86 28.05 29.02
CA PHE A 432 -9.31 28.19 29.18
C PHE A 432 -9.99 26.82 29.32
N MET A 433 -9.78 25.90 28.38
CA MET A 433 -10.35 24.55 28.44
C MET A 433 -9.90 23.78 29.70
N LYS A 434 -8.67 24.03 30.16
CA LYS A 434 -8.06 23.36 31.32
C LYS A 434 -8.43 23.98 32.68
N LYS A 435 -8.84 25.25 32.76
CA LYS A 435 -9.16 25.94 34.03
C LYS A 435 -10.63 26.27 34.20
N ASN A 436 -11.34 26.63 33.12
CA ASN A 436 -12.72 27.08 33.21
C ASN A 436 -13.66 25.94 33.66
N SER A 437 -14.26 26.09 34.85
CA SER A 437 -15.15 25.09 35.45
C SER A 437 -16.43 24.89 34.65
N PHE A 438 -16.96 25.97 34.06
CA PHE A 438 -18.14 25.95 33.22
C PHE A 438 -17.89 25.25 31.88
N TRP A 439 -16.70 25.39 31.28
CA TRP A 439 -16.32 24.62 30.09
C TRP A 439 -16.32 23.11 30.39
N LYS A 440 -15.67 22.71 31.49
CA LYS A 440 -15.48 21.30 31.88
C LYS A 440 -16.75 20.54 32.24
N SER A 441 -17.79 21.23 32.70
CA SER A 441 -19.05 20.59 33.09
C SER A 441 -19.62 19.73 31.94
N PRO A 442 -20.35 18.65 32.23
CA PRO A 442 -21.11 17.95 31.20
C PRO A 442 -22.22 18.87 30.68
N ASP A 443 -22.42 18.88 29.37
CA ASP A 443 -23.57 19.54 28.75
C ASP A 443 -24.80 18.63 28.88
N LYS A 444 -26.00 19.21 29.05
CA LYS A 444 -27.25 18.43 29.11
C LYS A 444 -27.48 17.58 27.85
N ASN A 445 -27.00 18.07 26.70
CA ASN A 445 -26.98 17.33 25.45
C ASN A 445 -25.69 16.48 25.36
N PRO A 446 -25.79 15.13 25.21
CA PRO A 446 -24.63 14.26 24.97
C PRO A 446 -23.80 14.65 23.74
N ASP A 447 -24.44 15.13 22.66
CA ASP A 447 -23.76 15.52 21.42
C ASP A 447 -22.91 16.77 21.61
N ALA A 448 -23.39 17.74 22.39
CA ALA A 448 -22.61 18.92 22.79
C ALA A 448 -21.37 18.51 23.63
N THR A 449 -21.53 17.53 24.53
CA THR A 449 -20.40 16.97 25.29
C THR A 449 -19.39 16.25 24.38
N MET A 450 -19.85 15.55 23.33
CA MET A 450 -19.00 14.88 22.35
C MET A 450 -18.26 15.89 21.45
N ALA A 451 -18.98 16.91 20.97
CA ALA A 451 -18.43 18.03 20.21
C ALA A 451 -17.32 18.74 20.98
N ARG A 452 -17.53 19.02 22.28
CA ARG A 452 -16.53 19.63 23.17
C ARG A 452 -15.26 18.79 23.29
N LYS A 453 -15.37 17.50 23.60
CA LYS A 453 -14.22 16.58 23.67
C LYS A 453 -13.46 16.47 22.35
N THR A 454 -14.18 16.59 21.22
CA THR A 454 -13.59 16.54 19.88
C THR A 454 -12.81 17.81 19.56
N PHE A 455 -13.38 18.98 19.87
CA PHE A 455 -12.70 20.28 19.79
C PHE A 455 -11.43 20.32 20.67
N GLU A 456 -11.53 19.90 21.93
CA GLU A 456 -10.38 19.74 22.85
C GLU A 456 -9.26 18.87 22.23
N SER A 457 -9.64 17.74 21.61
CA SER A 457 -8.68 16.85 20.92
C SER A 457 -8.01 17.53 19.71
N TRP A 458 -8.74 18.34 18.95
CA TRP A 458 -8.20 19.05 17.78
C TRP A 458 -7.21 20.15 18.19
N ILE A 459 -7.56 20.98 19.18
CA ILE A 459 -6.65 22.00 19.72
C ILE A 459 -5.40 21.35 20.32
N LEU A 460 -5.53 20.24 21.08
CA LEU A 460 -4.37 19.53 21.64
C LEU A 460 -3.42 18.99 20.56
N LYS A 461 -3.95 18.40 19.48
CA LYS A 461 -3.15 17.95 18.33
C LYS A 461 -2.44 19.12 17.64
N LEU A 462 -3.11 20.27 17.55
CA LEU A 462 -2.56 21.47 16.94
C LEU A 462 -1.43 22.07 17.80
N LYS A 463 -1.60 22.14 19.12
CA LYS A 463 -0.53 22.48 20.08
C LYS A 463 0.67 21.54 19.99
N GLN A 464 0.45 20.23 19.84
CA GLN A 464 1.52 19.26 19.61
C GLN A 464 2.28 19.50 18.29
N LYS A 465 1.58 19.78 17.18
CA LYS A 465 2.22 20.16 15.90
C LYS A 465 3.12 21.40 16.06
N MET A 466 2.63 22.43 16.74
CA MET A 466 3.38 23.67 16.98
C MET A 466 4.66 23.43 17.80
N LEU A 467 4.55 22.72 18.93
CA LEU A 467 5.70 22.39 19.78
C LEU A 467 6.76 21.53 19.06
N LEU A 468 6.33 20.66 18.12
CA LEU A 468 7.25 19.86 17.30
C LEU A 468 8.04 20.71 16.30
N LEU A 469 7.40 21.73 15.67
CA LEU A 469 8.11 22.67 14.79
C LEU A 469 9.10 23.53 15.59
N GLN A 470 8.70 24.04 16.76
CA GLN A 470 9.58 24.84 17.63
C GLN A 470 10.82 24.09 18.10
N LYS A 471 10.72 22.77 18.35
CA LYS A 471 11.86 21.95 18.80
C LYS A 471 12.84 21.59 17.69
N ASN A 472 12.39 21.54 16.43
CA ASN A 472 13.19 21.08 15.28
C ASN A 472 13.09 22.06 14.08
N PRO A 473 13.56 23.31 14.23
CA PRO A 473 13.59 24.27 13.12
C PRO A 473 14.54 23.80 12.01
N ASN A 474 14.24 24.18 10.77
CA ASN A 474 14.99 23.97 9.52
C ASN A 474 15.26 22.52 9.08
N THR A 475 15.18 21.50 9.95
CA THR A 475 15.50 20.09 9.59
C THR A 475 14.51 19.43 8.64
N ASN A 476 13.44 20.13 8.23
CA ASN A 476 12.32 19.58 7.45
C ASN A 476 11.93 20.47 6.26
N ASN A 477 12.86 21.25 5.70
CA ASN A 477 12.59 21.95 4.43
C ASN A 477 12.48 20.91 3.30
N ILE A 478 11.36 20.93 2.60
CA ILE A 478 11.07 20.00 1.51
C ILE A 478 10.83 20.78 0.21
N GLN A 479 11.51 20.36 -0.86
CA GLN A 479 11.23 20.82 -2.20
C GLN A 479 10.15 19.91 -2.79
N LEU A 480 8.96 20.47 -3.03
CA LEU A 480 7.98 19.87 -3.91
C LEU A 480 8.37 20.18 -5.37
N THR A 481 8.28 19.18 -6.24
CA THR A 481 8.29 19.37 -7.69
C THR A 481 7.07 18.67 -8.28
N VAL A 482 6.38 19.32 -9.22
CA VAL A 482 5.42 18.66 -10.11
C VAL A 482 5.90 18.81 -11.54
N GLN A 483 5.88 17.71 -12.29
CA GLN A 483 6.32 17.64 -13.68
C GLN A 483 5.53 16.59 -14.46
N GLN A 484 5.57 16.66 -15.79
CA GLN A 484 5.09 15.58 -16.65
C GLN A 484 5.97 14.33 -16.48
N VAL A 485 5.37 13.13 -16.48
CA VAL A 485 6.13 11.88 -16.54
C VAL A 485 6.64 11.63 -17.95
N ASP A 486 7.90 11.21 -18.09
CA ASP A 486 8.37 10.63 -19.36
C ASP A 486 7.79 9.23 -19.59
N MET A 487 6.64 9.19 -20.26
CA MET A 487 5.97 7.96 -20.71
C MET A 487 6.72 7.22 -21.84
N ASN A 488 7.91 7.67 -22.24
CA ASN A 488 8.82 6.94 -23.13
C ASN A 488 10.02 6.35 -22.38
N ASN A 489 10.30 6.83 -21.17
CA ASN A 489 11.19 6.15 -20.24
C ASN A 489 10.45 4.95 -19.63
N VAL A 490 10.49 3.81 -20.32
CA VAL A 490 9.86 2.56 -19.88
C VAL A 490 10.35 2.16 -18.49
N SER A 491 11.62 2.39 -18.16
CA SER A 491 12.15 1.98 -16.85
C SER A 491 11.62 2.81 -15.69
N HIS A 492 11.10 4.02 -15.92
CA HIS A 492 10.43 4.83 -14.91
C HIS A 492 8.91 4.64 -14.95
N SER A 493 8.29 4.92 -16.10
CA SER A 493 6.84 4.94 -16.30
C SER A 493 6.14 3.63 -15.94
N LEU A 494 6.80 2.49 -16.13
CA LEU A 494 6.28 1.16 -15.83
C LEU A 494 6.00 0.95 -14.32
N PHE A 495 6.70 1.68 -13.44
CA PHE A 495 6.57 1.53 -11.99
C PHE A 495 5.84 2.68 -11.28
N LEU A 496 5.24 3.62 -12.02
CA LEU A 496 4.43 4.72 -11.45
C LEU A 496 3.43 4.24 -10.40
N GLY A 497 2.74 3.13 -10.67
CA GLY A 497 1.76 2.57 -9.76
C GLY A 497 2.34 2.10 -8.42
N ILE A 498 3.62 1.69 -8.38
CA ILE A 498 4.30 1.31 -7.14
C ILE A 498 4.61 2.54 -6.29
N ASP A 499 5.14 3.61 -6.89
CA ASP A 499 5.41 4.85 -6.16
C ASP A 499 4.09 5.54 -5.73
N ALA A 500 3.00 5.44 -6.50
CA ALA A 500 1.67 5.91 -6.08
C ALA A 500 0.93 4.96 -5.11
N SER A 501 1.34 3.69 -5.00
CA SER A 501 0.60 2.62 -4.29
C SER A 501 -0.81 2.35 -4.86
N CYS A 502 -1.00 2.47 -6.18
CA CYS A 502 -2.30 2.33 -6.86
C CYS A 502 -2.53 0.93 -7.48
N CYS A 503 -3.70 0.72 -8.10
CA CYS A 503 -4.13 -0.59 -8.60
C CYS A 503 -3.27 -1.17 -9.74
N THR A 504 -2.50 -0.35 -10.46
CA THR A 504 -1.61 -0.79 -11.56
C THR A 504 -0.19 -1.14 -11.10
N ALA A 505 0.11 -1.05 -9.80
CA ALA A 505 1.41 -1.37 -9.21
C ALA A 505 1.91 -2.78 -9.56
N ILE A 506 3.03 -2.91 -10.26
CA ILE A 506 3.57 -4.22 -10.66
C ILE A 506 4.00 -5.04 -9.44
N GLY A 507 3.66 -6.33 -9.44
CA GLY A 507 3.94 -7.28 -8.36
C GLY A 507 2.97 -7.23 -7.18
N THR A 508 2.10 -6.21 -7.06
CA THR A 508 1.14 -6.07 -5.93
C THR A 508 -0.27 -5.64 -6.32
N GLY A 509 -0.46 -5.01 -7.48
CA GLY A 509 -1.72 -4.44 -7.93
C GLY A 509 -2.73 -5.47 -8.44
N THR A 510 -3.97 -5.02 -8.62
CA THR A 510 -5.06 -5.79 -9.22
C THR A 510 -5.17 -5.61 -10.73
N ARG A 511 -4.65 -4.49 -11.28
CA ARG A 511 -4.69 -4.13 -12.71
C ARG A 511 -3.29 -3.93 -13.31
N GLN A 512 -2.36 -4.82 -12.99
CA GLN A 512 -0.94 -4.70 -13.38
C GLN A 512 -0.78 -4.64 -14.91
N ALA A 513 -1.61 -5.40 -15.64
CA ALA A 513 -1.72 -5.43 -17.11
C ALA A 513 -1.86 -4.07 -17.80
N ILE A 514 -2.33 -3.03 -17.09
CA ILE A 514 -2.55 -1.69 -17.66
C ILE A 514 -1.26 -0.86 -17.72
N ALA A 515 -0.26 -1.12 -16.86
CA ALA A 515 0.97 -0.32 -16.83
C ALA A 515 1.74 -0.34 -18.18
N PRO A 516 1.92 -1.49 -18.88
CA PRO A 516 2.46 -1.51 -20.24
C PRO A 516 1.55 -0.80 -21.26
N ASN A 517 0.21 -0.86 -21.08
CA ASN A 517 -0.73 -0.24 -22.01
C ASN A 517 -0.71 1.29 -21.91
N TYR A 518 -0.57 1.89 -20.72
CA TYR A 518 -0.35 3.34 -20.59
C TYR A 518 0.93 3.81 -21.30
N ILE A 519 1.97 2.98 -21.35
CA ILE A 519 3.21 3.30 -22.07
C ILE A 519 2.97 3.24 -23.59
N LYS A 520 2.32 2.16 -24.07
CA LYS A 520 2.00 1.97 -25.49
C LYS A 520 1.10 3.07 -26.05
N ASN A 521 0.10 3.53 -25.29
CA ASN A 521 -1.00 4.35 -25.82
C ASN A 521 -0.85 5.83 -25.45
N LYS A 522 -0.55 6.66 -26.46
CA LYS A 522 -0.24 8.09 -26.33
C LYS A 522 -1.47 9.00 -26.20
N MET A 523 -2.68 8.43 -26.13
CA MET A 523 -3.86 9.17 -25.64
C MET A 523 -3.77 9.49 -24.15
N ILE A 524 -2.95 8.75 -23.39
CA ILE A 524 -2.68 8.96 -21.97
C ILE A 524 -1.29 9.59 -21.79
N SER A 525 -1.19 10.51 -20.82
CA SER A 525 0.06 11.03 -20.25
C SER A 525 0.00 10.88 -18.72
N GLY A 526 1.06 11.26 -18.01
CA GLY A 526 1.05 11.34 -16.55
C GLY A 526 1.67 12.63 -16.03
N MET A 527 1.30 13.00 -14.81
CA MET A 527 2.01 14.01 -14.01
C MET A 527 2.46 13.37 -12.70
N GLU A 528 3.68 13.64 -12.24
CA GLU A 528 4.22 13.12 -10.99
C GLU A 528 4.53 14.22 -9.98
N VAL A 529 4.39 13.86 -8.71
CA VAL A 529 4.74 14.69 -7.56
C VAL A 529 6.02 14.12 -6.94
N LEU A 530 7.08 14.92 -6.89
CA LEU A 530 8.34 14.59 -6.25
C LEU A 530 8.52 15.39 -4.97
N VAL A 531 9.11 14.78 -3.94
CA VAL A 531 9.59 15.43 -2.73
C VAL A 531 11.08 15.15 -2.61
N ASN A 532 11.91 16.20 -2.69
CA ASN A 532 13.37 16.08 -2.72
C ASN A 532 13.82 15.01 -3.75
N ASP A 533 13.36 15.18 -4.99
CA ASP A 533 13.58 14.31 -6.16
C ASP A 533 13.11 12.84 -6.03
N LYS A 534 12.34 12.50 -4.98
CA LYS A 534 11.75 11.17 -4.81
C LYS A 534 10.26 11.20 -5.17
N PRO A 535 9.76 10.31 -6.05
CA PRO A 535 8.34 10.21 -6.34
C PRO A 535 7.53 9.92 -5.07
N VAL A 536 6.44 10.67 -4.87
CA VAL A 536 5.50 10.50 -3.74
C VAL A 536 4.04 10.38 -4.16
N GLY A 537 3.74 10.66 -5.43
CA GLY A 537 2.41 10.52 -6.02
C GLY A 537 2.43 10.79 -7.51
N ASN A 538 1.32 10.49 -8.16
CA ASN A 538 1.10 10.81 -9.57
C ASN A 538 -0.40 10.85 -9.89
N THR A 539 -0.70 11.26 -11.11
CA THR A 539 -2.00 11.13 -11.76
C THR A 539 -1.77 10.77 -13.22
N MET A 540 -2.60 9.87 -13.75
CA MET A 540 -2.72 9.70 -15.19
C MET A 540 -3.64 10.81 -15.72
N CYS A 541 -3.35 11.33 -16.89
CA CYS A 541 -4.15 12.40 -17.50
C CYS A 541 -4.43 12.11 -18.98
N TYR A 542 -5.57 12.62 -19.43
CA TYR A 542 -6.06 12.46 -20.79
C TYR A 542 -6.81 13.72 -21.25
N ILE A 543 -7.06 13.82 -22.55
CA ILE A 543 -7.88 14.89 -23.12
C ILE A 543 -9.30 14.34 -23.34
N ALA A 544 -10.31 15.12 -22.99
CA ALA A 544 -11.71 14.79 -23.26
C ALA A 544 -12.46 15.97 -23.88
N GLU A 545 -13.45 15.71 -24.71
CA GLU A 545 -14.46 16.68 -25.13
C GLU A 545 -15.53 16.77 -24.04
N ILE A 546 -15.66 17.94 -23.41
CA ILE A 546 -16.67 18.28 -22.39
C ILE A 546 -17.33 19.59 -22.81
N GLU A 547 -18.67 19.65 -22.78
CA GLU A 547 -19.44 20.83 -23.21
C GLU A 547 -18.99 21.34 -24.62
N ASN A 548 -18.70 20.40 -25.53
CA ASN A 548 -18.15 20.59 -26.90
C ASN A 548 -16.77 21.28 -26.98
N LYS A 549 -15.96 21.23 -25.93
CA LYS A 549 -14.60 21.79 -25.89
C LYS A 549 -13.59 20.76 -25.39
N PRO A 550 -12.35 20.75 -25.89
CA PRO A 550 -11.29 19.94 -25.32
C PRO A 550 -10.99 20.43 -23.90
N ALA A 551 -10.83 19.48 -22.98
CA ALA A 551 -10.50 19.68 -21.58
C ALA A 551 -9.40 18.70 -21.15
N LEU A 552 -8.52 19.14 -20.25
CA LEU A 552 -7.56 18.28 -19.58
C LEU A 552 -8.23 17.62 -18.37
N VAL A 553 -8.28 16.30 -18.36
CA VAL A 553 -8.77 15.54 -17.19
C VAL A 553 -7.58 14.89 -16.50
N LEU A 554 -7.43 15.16 -15.21
CA LEU A 554 -6.59 14.40 -14.29
C LEU A 554 -7.47 13.29 -13.70
N ASP A 555 -7.07 12.03 -13.84
CA ASP A 555 -7.96 10.89 -13.60
C ASP A 555 -8.31 10.74 -12.10
N ASN A 556 -7.39 10.16 -11.35
CA ASN A 556 -7.30 10.26 -9.90
C ASN A 556 -5.90 10.76 -9.51
N ILE A 557 -5.80 11.46 -8.39
CA ILE A 557 -4.51 11.93 -7.87
C ILE A 557 -4.13 11.08 -6.67
N GLU A 558 -3.16 10.18 -6.87
CA GLU A 558 -2.68 9.21 -5.87
C GLU A 558 -1.44 9.72 -5.13
N LEU A 559 -1.36 9.46 -3.83
CA LEU A 559 -0.29 9.93 -2.94
C LEU A 559 0.06 8.89 -1.87
N LYS A 560 1.36 8.78 -1.56
CA LYS A 560 1.86 8.03 -0.41
C LYS A 560 1.27 8.59 0.89
N LYS A 561 0.89 7.69 1.80
CA LYS A 561 0.17 7.97 3.05
C LYS A 561 0.72 9.14 3.87
N ASP A 562 2.04 9.32 3.91
CA ASP A 562 2.68 10.39 4.68
C ASP A 562 2.40 11.81 4.17
N TYR A 563 1.97 11.94 2.91
CA TYR A 563 1.69 13.21 2.21
C TYR A 563 0.18 13.49 2.05
N ILE A 564 -0.68 12.60 2.56
CA ILE A 564 -2.13 12.83 2.71
C ILE A 564 -2.43 13.74 3.92
N LYS A 565 -1.39 14.18 4.66
CA LYS A 565 -1.51 15.14 5.75
C LYS A 565 -1.83 16.53 5.19
N GLU A 566 -3.01 17.04 5.57
CA GLU A 566 -3.67 18.29 5.14
C GLU A 566 -2.76 19.46 4.73
N SER A 567 -1.78 19.81 5.58
CA SER A 567 -0.81 20.89 5.32
C SER A 567 0.02 20.70 4.06
N ILE A 568 0.61 19.51 3.88
CA ILE A 568 1.40 19.18 2.69
C ILE A 568 0.46 18.86 1.52
N ASN A 569 -0.68 18.25 1.81
CA ASN A 569 -1.68 17.87 0.81
C ASN A 569 -2.23 19.08 0.02
N ASN A 570 -2.59 20.16 0.72
CA ASN A 570 -3.03 21.41 0.08
C ASN A 570 -1.91 22.00 -0.79
N LYS A 571 -0.66 22.00 -0.34
CA LYS A 571 0.47 22.52 -1.12
C LYS A 571 0.78 21.68 -2.36
N ILE A 572 0.58 20.36 -2.30
CA ILE A 572 0.66 19.48 -3.47
C ILE A 572 -0.50 19.76 -4.44
N LYS A 573 -1.73 19.90 -3.93
CA LYS A 573 -2.94 20.25 -4.71
C LYS A 573 -2.76 21.56 -5.49
N ASP A 574 -2.34 22.61 -4.81
CA ASP A 574 -2.15 23.93 -5.43
C ASP A 574 -1.05 23.86 -6.52
N LEU A 575 0.04 23.11 -6.26
CA LEU A 575 1.16 22.96 -7.19
C LEU A 575 0.80 22.09 -8.41
N ILE A 576 0.03 21.01 -8.25
CA ILE A 576 -0.40 20.17 -9.38
C ILE A 576 -1.43 20.87 -10.26
N PHE A 577 -2.32 21.67 -9.70
CA PHE A 577 -3.26 22.48 -10.48
C PHE A 577 -2.59 23.66 -11.20
N ALA A 578 -1.64 24.33 -10.53
CA ALA A 578 -0.78 25.31 -11.18
C ALA A 578 0.03 24.69 -12.33
N TYR A 579 0.57 23.47 -12.14
CA TYR A 579 1.30 22.76 -13.18
C TYR A 579 0.37 22.35 -14.33
N ALA A 580 -0.82 21.84 -14.05
CA ALA A 580 -1.80 21.50 -15.08
C ALA A 580 -2.17 22.72 -15.93
N LYS A 581 -2.42 23.89 -15.33
CA LYS A 581 -2.69 25.15 -16.04
C LYS A 581 -1.46 25.72 -16.78
N ASN A 582 -0.25 25.36 -16.37
CA ASN A 582 0.95 25.64 -17.17
C ASN A 582 1.06 24.68 -18.37
N PHE A 583 0.80 23.39 -18.15
CA PHE A 583 0.84 22.36 -19.19
C PHE A 583 -0.23 22.60 -20.28
N THR A 584 -1.43 23.09 -19.96
CA THR A 584 -2.42 23.45 -21.00
C THR A 584 -1.90 24.55 -21.95
N LYS A 585 -1.16 25.55 -21.43
CA LYS A 585 -0.48 26.57 -22.24
C LYS A 585 0.58 25.96 -23.15
N GLU A 586 1.41 25.06 -22.62
CA GLU A 586 2.43 24.36 -23.41
C GLU A 586 1.82 23.47 -24.51
N LEU A 587 0.63 22.92 -24.27
CA LEU A 587 -0.15 22.16 -25.25
C LEU A 587 -0.79 23.04 -26.35
N GLY A 588 -0.63 24.36 -26.28
CA GLY A 588 -1.17 25.32 -27.25
C GLY A 588 -2.59 25.81 -26.95
N ASN A 589 -3.22 25.35 -25.86
CA ASN A 589 -4.58 25.74 -25.48
C ASN A 589 -4.57 26.30 -24.05
N PRO A 590 -4.18 27.58 -23.86
CA PRO A 590 -3.98 28.16 -22.53
C PRO A 590 -5.25 28.10 -21.67
N ASP A 591 -6.42 28.22 -22.29
CA ASP A 591 -7.72 28.29 -21.62
C ASP A 591 -8.54 27.00 -21.67
N MET A 592 -7.90 25.89 -22.05
CA MET A 592 -8.45 24.55 -21.88
C MET A 592 -8.95 24.33 -20.44
N PRO A 593 -10.22 23.95 -20.24
CA PRO A 593 -10.73 23.58 -18.93
C PRO A 593 -9.94 22.43 -18.30
N ILE A 594 -9.89 22.40 -16.97
CA ILE A 594 -9.18 21.39 -16.19
C ILE A 594 -10.16 20.77 -15.21
N TYR A 595 -10.29 19.45 -15.29
CA TYR A 595 -11.14 18.64 -14.42
C TYR A 595 -10.32 17.59 -13.68
N VAL A 596 -10.82 17.16 -12.52
CA VAL A 596 -10.34 15.97 -11.80
C VAL A 596 -11.51 15.00 -11.64
N GLY A 597 -11.32 13.72 -11.98
CA GLY A 597 -12.35 12.71 -11.76
C GLY A 597 -12.70 12.57 -10.28
N GLN A 598 -13.95 12.25 -9.91
CA GLN A 598 -14.33 12.21 -8.49
C GLN A 598 -13.58 11.12 -7.69
N ASN A 599 -13.33 9.97 -8.31
CA ASN A 599 -13.01 8.73 -7.61
C ASN A 599 -11.60 8.69 -6.99
N MET A 600 -11.51 8.07 -5.82
CA MET A 600 -10.26 7.62 -5.17
C MET A 600 -9.19 8.68 -4.85
N ASN A 601 -9.41 9.96 -5.15
CA ASN A 601 -8.44 11.04 -4.91
C ASN A 601 -7.87 11.07 -3.49
N LYS A 602 -6.57 11.36 -3.41
CA LYS A 602 -5.85 11.58 -2.15
C LYS A 602 -5.65 13.06 -1.84
N LEU A 603 -6.24 13.97 -2.62
CA LEU A 603 -6.24 15.42 -2.39
C LEU A 603 -7.55 15.91 -1.76
N ASN A 604 -7.48 17.00 -1.00
CA ASN A 604 -8.65 17.69 -0.47
C ASN A 604 -9.34 18.57 -1.53
N LEU A 605 -10.37 18.02 -2.18
CA LEU A 605 -11.15 18.66 -3.25
C LEU A 605 -12.50 19.25 -2.79
N LYS A 606 -12.79 19.29 -1.47
CA LYS A 606 -14.11 19.65 -0.91
C LYS A 606 -14.69 20.99 -1.37
N ASN A 607 -13.83 21.94 -1.77
CA ASN A 607 -14.22 23.31 -2.10
C ASN A 607 -14.36 23.55 -3.62
N TYR A 608 -14.17 22.52 -4.46
CA TYR A 608 -14.35 22.62 -5.91
C TYR A 608 -15.77 22.18 -6.31
N PRO A 609 -16.42 22.85 -7.28
CA PRO A 609 -17.68 22.38 -7.85
C PRO A 609 -17.52 20.96 -8.37
N ASN A 610 -18.50 20.09 -8.08
CA ASN A 610 -18.46 18.68 -8.46
C ASN A 610 -19.79 18.30 -9.12
N GLU A 611 -19.77 18.08 -10.43
CA GLU A 611 -20.96 17.88 -11.26
C GLU A 611 -20.80 16.63 -12.14
N ASN A 612 -21.92 15.98 -12.47
CA ASN A 612 -21.92 15.01 -13.56
C ASN A 612 -21.77 15.74 -14.90
N LYS A 613 -20.73 15.39 -15.66
CA LYS A 613 -20.49 15.85 -17.02
C LYS A 613 -20.61 14.68 -17.99
N GLU A 614 -21.17 14.94 -19.15
CA GLU A 614 -20.95 14.09 -20.32
C GLU A 614 -19.59 14.42 -20.93
N MET A 615 -18.83 13.39 -21.28
CA MET A 615 -17.50 13.53 -21.87
C MET A 615 -17.22 12.44 -22.91
N LYS A 616 -16.51 12.79 -23.99
CA LYS A 616 -15.89 11.81 -24.90
C LYS A 616 -14.38 11.88 -24.72
N ILE A 617 -13.74 10.74 -24.47
CA ILE A 617 -12.28 10.72 -24.29
C ILE A 617 -11.64 10.76 -25.66
N ILE A 618 -10.86 11.82 -25.92
CA ILE A 618 -10.21 12.06 -27.20
C ILE A 618 -8.95 11.19 -27.30
N GLY A 619 -8.76 10.53 -28.44
CA GLY A 619 -7.67 9.61 -28.72
C GLY A 619 -8.13 8.17 -28.93
N SER A 620 -7.18 7.27 -29.18
CA SER A 620 -7.46 5.84 -29.35
C SER A 620 -6.44 4.96 -28.66
N SER A 621 -6.92 3.85 -28.09
CA SER A 621 -6.11 2.76 -27.56
C SER A 621 -6.02 1.56 -28.52
N GLY A 622 -6.74 1.59 -29.65
CA GLY A 622 -6.85 0.47 -30.57
C GLY A 622 -7.36 -0.79 -29.85
N GLU A 623 -6.59 -1.89 -29.95
CA GLU A 623 -6.92 -3.14 -29.29
C GLU A 623 -6.55 -3.19 -27.80
N ASP A 624 -5.71 -2.26 -27.33
CA ASP A 624 -5.31 -2.22 -25.92
C ASP A 624 -6.44 -1.73 -25.03
N LYS A 625 -6.63 -2.41 -23.91
CA LYS A 625 -7.48 -1.92 -22.83
C LYS A 625 -6.72 -0.91 -21.97
N ILE A 626 -7.39 0.20 -21.67
CA ILE A 626 -6.93 1.24 -20.76
C ILE A 626 -7.93 1.32 -19.61
N TYR A 627 -7.42 1.44 -18.38
CA TYR A 627 -8.25 1.68 -17.20
C TYR A 627 -8.27 3.18 -16.89
N ILE A 628 -9.43 3.69 -16.49
CA ILE A 628 -9.62 5.08 -16.09
C ILE A 628 -10.51 5.09 -14.84
N ASP A 629 -9.96 5.56 -13.71
CA ASP A 629 -10.64 5.59 -12.41
C ASP A 629 -11.88 6.52 -12.43
N THR A 630 -11.84 7.59 -13.23
CA THR A 630 -12.96 8.53 -13.44
C THR A 630 -14.22 7.83 -13.93
N ILE A 631 -14.10 6.87 -14.84
CA ILE A 631 -15.25 6.06 -15.33
C ILE A 631 -15.34 4.68 -14.69
N THR A 632 -14.40 4.35 -13.77
CA THR A 632 -14.26 3.04 -13.08
C THR A 632 -14.11 1.82 -14.00
N GLN A 633 -13.81 2.03 -15.27
CA GLN A 633 -13.87 1.01 -16.33
C GLN A 633 -12.52 0.75 -16.98
N GLU A 634 -12.36 -0.47 -17.45
CA GLU A 634 -11.24 -0.94 -18.25
C GLU A 634 -11.76 -1.36 -19.64
N CYS A 635 -11.56 -0.48 -20.63
CA CYS A 635 -12.13 -0.63 -21.97
C CYS A 635 -11.17 -0.13 -23.06
N LYS A 636 -11.61 -0.27 -24.31
CA LYS A 636 -10.93 0.31 -25.48
C LYS A 636 -11.50 1.70 -25.75
N PHE A 637 -10.70 2.58 -26.34
CA PHE A 637 -11.10 3.94 -26.71
C PHE A 637 -10.85 4.21 -28.18
N ASP A 638 -11.77 4.94 -28.81
CA ASP A 638 -11.79 5.27 -30.23
C ASP A 638 -12.03 6.76 -30.54
N GLY A 639 -12.39 7.56 -29.53
CA GLY A 639 -12.75 8.98 -29.65
C GLY A 639 -14.26 9.25 -29.75
N ASN A 640 -15.09 8.21 -29.92
CA ASN A 640 -16.53 8.37 -30.21
C ASN A 640 -17.43 8.03 -29.01
N THR A 641 -16.96 7.17 -28.10
CA THR A 641 -17.75 6.72 -26.95
C THR A 641 -17.96 7.85 -25.93
N THR A 642 -19.23 8.19 -25.66
CA THR A 642 -19.62 9.13 -24.59
C THR A 642 -19.72 8.40 -23.24
N PHE A 643 -19.21 9.04 -22.20
CA PHE A 643 -19.31 8.62 -20.81
C PHE A 643 -19.93 9.74 -19.97
N THR A 644 -20.71 9.40 -18.96
CA THR A 644 -21.13 10.33 -17.92
C THR A 644 -20.33 10.04 -16.65
N SER A 645 -19.66 11.05 -16.09
CA SER A 645 -18.99 10.91 -14.79
C SER A 645 -19.00 12.20 -13.99
N CYS A 646 -18.83 12.07 -12.67
CA CYS A 646 -18.75 13.16 -11.74
C CYS A 646 -17.32 13.73 -11.74
N LEU A 647 -17.18 15.02 -12.05
CA LEU A 647 -15.92 15.73 -12.20
C LEU A 647 -15.87 16.95 -11.29
N TYR A 648 -14.74 17.12 -10.60
CA TYR A 648 -14.37 18.37 -9.94
C TYR A 648 -13.88 19.38 -10.98
N GLU A 649 -14.53 20.54 -11.08
CA GLU A 649 -14.10 21.64 -11.95
C GLU A 649 -12.99 22.45 -11.26
N ILE A 650 -11.76 22.37 -11.79
CA ILE A 650 -10.58 23.02 -11.21
C ILE A 650 -10.33 24.38 -11.89
N PHE A 651 -10.52 24.44 -13.19
CA PHE A 651 -10.43 25.66 -13.99
C PHE A 651 -11.38 25.58 -15.18
N ASN A 652 -12.18 26.60 -15.40
CA ASN A 652 -13.02 26.78 -16.58
C ASN A 652 -13.04 28.30 -16.90
N PRO A 653 -12.65 28.76 -18.10
CA PRO A 653 -12.62 30.18 -18.43
C PRO A 653 -14.03 30.76 -18.68
N ILE A 654 -15.04 29.90 -18.79
CA ILE A 654 -16.43 30.30 -19.05
C ILE A 654 -17.13 30.45 -17.70
N GLU A 655 -17.27 31.68 -17.22
CA GLU A 655 -18.23 31.96 -16.16
C GLU A 655 -19.63 31.57 -16.66
N LYS A 656 -20.24 30.53 -16.06
CA LYS A 656 -21.68 30.33 -16.19
C LYS A 656 -22.36 31.50 -15.48
N PRO A 657 -23.19 32.32 -16.15
CA PRO A 657 -23.94 33.36 -15.46
C PRO A 657 -24.79 32.71 -14.38
N LYS A 658 -24.58 33.14 -13.13
CA LYS A 658 -25.31 32.57 -11.99
C LYS A 658 -26.79 32.86 -12.17
N VAL A 659 -27.56 31.80 -12.41
CA VAL A 659 -29.02 31.86 -12.34
C VAL A 659 -29.37 32.16 -10.88
N GLU A 660 -29.71 33.41 -10.59
CA GLU A 660 -30.29 33.77 -9.30
C GLU A 660 -31.56 32.94 -9.12
N LYS A 661 -31.53 31.98 -8.18
CA LYS A 661 -32.79 31.46 -7.64
C LYS A 661 -33.50 32.63 -6.98
N PRO A 662 -34.77 32.92 -7.31
CA PRO A 662 -35.47 34.06 -6.75
C PRO A 662 -35.49 33.95 -5.22
N LYS A 663 -35.07 35.02 -4.55
CA LYS A 663 -35.10 35.10 -3.09
C LYS A 663 -36.54 34.97 -2.62
N SER A 664 -36.88 33.87 -1.95
CA SER A 664 -38.11 33.78 -1.17
C SER A 664 -38.03 34.80 -0.04
N SER A 665 -38.99 35.71 -0.02
CA SER A 665 -39.08 36.85 0.90
C SER A 665 -39.44 36.45 2.33
N ILE A 666 -38.86 37.16 3.32
CA ILE A 666 -39.30 37.28 4.73
C ILE A 666 -38.95 35.99 5.55
N ILE A 667 -38.34 36.03 6.75
CA ILE A 667 -38.75 36.72 7.99
C ILE A 667 -37.59 37.48 8.67
N ASN A 668 -37.92 38.62 9.29
CA ASN A 668 -37.06 39.38 10.20
C ASN A 668 -37.01 38.70 11.58
N LEU A 669 -35.81 38.45 12.12
CA LEU A 669 -35.61 38.14 13.54
C LEU A 669 -35.01 39.35 14.25
N ASN A 670 -35.90 40.29 14.59
CA ASN A 670 -35.60 41.43 15.46
C ASN A 670 -36.62 41.51 16.62
N GLU A 671 -37.26 40.38 16.94
CA GLU A 671 -38.13 40.18 18.10
C GLU A 671 -37.80 38.83 18.75
N MET A 672 -37.27 38.90 19.99
CA MET A 672 -36.90 37.82 20.93
C MET A 672 -35.64 36.98 20.64
#